data_AF-A0A7J4BWM1-F1
#
_entry.id   AF-A0A7J4BWM1-F1
#
_cell.length_a   1.000
_cell.length_b   1.000
_cell.length_c   1.000
_cell.angle_alpha   90.00
_cell.angle_beta   90.00
_cell.angle_gamma   90.00
#
_symmetry.space_group_name_H-M   'P 1'
#
loop_
_entity.id
_entity.type
_entity.pdbx_description
1 polymer ?
#
loop_
_entity_poly.entity_id
_entity_poly.type
_entity_poly.pdbx_seq_one_letter_code
_entity_poly.pdbx_strand_id
1 'polypeptide(L)'
;MWIRSARAWPILEELFCGIVKKASGYRDIMRKEAIAGLLILIMLAAIGGYVIMNNDGNEPNLPDDDDNNNEISDEWDVYYVDSGDDLPACGSATLGRLYYVASTAGFETCTSAGWAFVDLTGPAGPVGVNGTDGVDGADGVNGTDGASGADGTNGLSALAVTSMESAGSNCADGGLKIEVGVDGNSNGSLDEDEVDHTQYICNGANGANGQDGQNGQEGSDGDDGSASPNTMLTSISTPTLQACSSGGRIINQGLDNGDGGGTAQNGILESVEIDYTTTYCSNFVTTRITDVAKNIGSSPWGNGVYGWSNLATMGTSVYFSGTQDGNYVLYEYDTVSGSKAREVELPGISGIGNQFTSSQPVAKETTLFFEGFIDGVGRSLLAYESTNETTWVVADLCPTSTSTGSSNYCGQVDDLIVMGSKVFFTGTTGISYPWNEELWVHDTTNDSTWQVVDINSGGNSGIQSAEYAVMGSRLYFEASDGINGFELWAHETTNDSTWQAADINSNSGSNGAANDITVMGTRLYFEASDGINGFELWAHETTNASTWQVADIYSVGHGYANDITVMGTRLYFEATDGNSGNELWAHETTNDSTWQVADINSGSNGNADDITVMGTRLYFRANDGISGNEVWVHDTTNDSTWQVADICAGSCNSNANNFVTIGSQIYFIADDGYFFDNELWMIGIEHTITYD
;
A
#
# COMPACT_ATOMS: atom_id res chain seq x y z
N MET A 1 38.03 23.67 -44.59
CA MET A 1 39.34 24.25 -44.26
C MET A 1 39.79 23.61 -42.96
N TRP A 2 40.84 22.75 -43.04
CA TRP A 2 41.85 22.35 -42.03
C TRP A 2 41.46 22.26 -40.53
N ILE A 3 41.92 21.33 -39.68
CA ILE A 3 42.61 20.02 -39.67
C ILE A 3 42.91 19.72 -38.18
N ARG A 4 42.71 18.46 -37.72
CA ARG A 4 43.42 17.66 -36.63
C ARG A 4 43.54 18.26 -35.21
N SER A 5 43.58 17.53 -34.08
CA SER A 5 44.28 16.29 -33.63
C SER A 5 43.81 16.00 -32.17
N ALA A 6 43.54 14.81 -31.62
CA ALA A 6 44.26 13.53 -31.46
C ALA A 6 45.14 13.40 -30.18
N ARG A 7 44.78 12.39 -29.33
CA ARG A 7 45.59 11.46 -28.48
C ARG A 7 46.09 11.84 -27.06
N ALA A 8 45.73 11.05 -26.02
CA ALA A 8 46.52 9.96 -25.37
C ALA A 8 46.34 9.78 -23.82
N TRP A 9 46.05 8.53 -23.42
CA TRP A 9 46.21 7.74 -22.14
C TRP A 9 47.53 7.96 -21.30
N PRO A 10 47.85 7.26 -20.16
CA PRO A 10 47.09 6.39 -19.19
C PRO A 10 47.52 6.39 -17.67
N ILE A 11 46.76 5.65 -16.82
CA ILE A 11 47.11 4.73 -15.66
C ILE A 11 48.04 5.18 -14.49
N LEU A 12 47.55 4.98 -13.24
CA LEU A 12 48.24 4.48 -12.02
C LEU A 12 47.14 4.14 -10.96
N GLU A 13 46.66 2.90 -10.84
CA GLU A 13 47.09 1.80 -9.94
C GLU A 13 46.91 2.01 -8.42
N GLU A 14 45.97 1.22 -7.87
CA GLU A 14 45.92 0.42 -6.64
C GLU A 14 46.68 0.80 -5.34
N LEU A 15 45.91 0.77 -4.23
CA LEU A 15 46.21 0.27 -2.86
C LEU A 15 44.88 0.46 -2.08
N PHE A 16 44.08 -0.52 -1.66
CA PHE A 16 44.38 -1.77 -0.95
C PHE A 16 43.24 -2.80 -1.09
N CYS A 17 43.64 -4.07 -1.20
CA CYS A 17 42.86 -5.31 -1.19
C CYS A 17 42.51 -5.77 0.25
N GLY A 18 41.31 -6.34 0.47
CA GLY A 18 41.12 -7.74 0.91
C GLY A 18 40.82 -7.89 2.42
N ILE A 19 40.03 -8.83 2.96
CA ILE A 19 39.69 -10.23 2.63
C ILE A 19 38.47 -10.63 3.54
N VAL A 20 37.32 -11.08 2.99
CA VAL A 20 36.78 -12.47 2.87
C VAL A 20 36.00 -13.04 4.07
N LYS A 21 34.71 -13.32 3.77
CA LYS A 21 33.85 -14.50 4.02
C LYS A 21 33.99 -15.34 5.32
N LYS A 22 32.84 -15.57 5.97
CA LYS A 22 32.22 -16.89 6.25
C LYS A 22 30.87 -16.66 6.94
N ALA A 23 29.73 -16.79 6.27
CA ALA A 23 28.98 -18.02 5.98
C ALA A 23 28.30 -18.70 7.19
N SER A 24 26.96 -18.69 7.13
CA SER A 24 25.96 -19.69 7.54
C SER A 24 25.79 -20.06 9.01
N GLY A 25 24.54 -19.98 9.50
CA GLY A 25 24.10 -20.73 10.69
C GLY A 25 22.75 -20.31 11.26
N TYR A 26 21.66 -20.79 10.65
CA TYR A 26 20.31 -21.04 11.19
C TYR A 26 20.19 -21.15 12.74
N ARG A 27 19.18 -20.51 13.36
CA ARG A 27 17.85 -21.08 13.75
C ARG A 27 17.19 -20.36 14.95
N ASP A 28 15.89 -20.13 14.79
CA ASP A 28 14.79 -20.10 15.79
C ASP A 28 15.05 -19.46 17.17
N ILE A 29 14.24 -18.45 17.53
CA ILE A 29 13.21 -18.53 18.58
C ILE A 29 12.40 -17.22 18.59
N MET A 30 11.12 -17.36 18.33
CA MET A 30 10.09 -16.35 18.51
C MET A 30 9.83 -16.04 19.99
N ARG A 31 9.40 -14.79 20.21
CA ARG A 31 8.18 -14.36 20.91
C ARG A 31 8.27 -13.71 22.29
N LYS A 32 7.40 -12.68 22.41
CA LYS A 32 6.81 -12.02 23.59
C LYS A 32 7.81 -11.05 24.22
N GLU A 33 7.65 -9.73 24.09
CA GLU A 33 6.80 -8.94 25.01
C GLU A 33 6.31 -7.58 24.45
N ALA A 34 6.44 -7.28 23.16
CA ALA A 34 6.18 -5.93 22.63
C ALA A 34 4.71 -5.59 22.26
N ILE A 35 3.70 -6.34 22.74
CA ILE A 35 2.28 -6.13 22.34
C ILE A 35 1.43 -5.48 23.45
N ALA A 36 1.90 -5.39 24.70
CA ALA A 36 1.07 -4.86 25.79
C ALA A 36 0.97 -3.33 25.83
N GLY A 37 1.88 -2.60 25.20
CA GLY A 37 1.96 -1.13 25.30
C GLY A 37 1.11 -0.35 24.28
N LEU A 38 0.70 -0.98 23.17
CA LEU A 38 0.04 -0.28 22.06
C LEU A 38 -1.50 -0.37 22.09
N LEU A 39 -2.07 -1.24 22.94
CA LEU A 39 -3.52 -1.50 23.02
C LEU A 39 -4.30 -0.51 23.90
N ILE A 40 -3.64 0.42 24.60
CA ILE A 40 -4.31 1.35 25.52
C ILE A 40 -4.60 2.73 24.86
N LEU A 41 -4.02 3.01 23.70
CA LEU A 41 -4.18 4.29 23.00
C LEU A 41 -5.22 4.30 21.88
N ILE A 42 -5.84 3.16 21.55
CA ILE A 42 -6.79 3.04 20.43
C ILE A 42 -8.29 3.04 20.87
N MET A 43 -8.60 3.05 22.17
CA MET A 43 -10.01 3.01 22.65
C MET A 43 -10.69 4.37 22.89
N LEU A 44 -10.17 5.51 22.42
CA LEU A 44 -10.74 6.84 22.72
C LEU A 44 -11.04 7.74 21.51
N ALA A 45 -11.32 7.18 20.34
CA ALA A 45 -11.80 7.97 19.19
C ALA A 45 -12.83 7.23 18.33
N ALA A 46 -13.99 6.92 18.90
CA ALA A 46 -15.22 6.68 18.14
C ALA A 46 -16.41 6.88 19.09
N ILE A 47 -17.15 7.97 18.93
CA ILE A 47 -18.61 8.11 19.01
C ILE A 47 -18.88 9.60 18.79
N GLY A 48 -19.36 9.93 17.60
CA GLY A 48 -19.67 11.30 17.20
C GLY A 48 -20.51 11.32 15.94
N GLY A 49 -21.81 11.03 16.09
CA GLY A 49 -22.84 11.52 15.17
C GLY A 49 -23.84 10.47 14.70
N TYR A 50 -25.10 10.58 15.13
CA TYR A 50 -26.20 10.79 14.17
C TYR A 50 -27.46 11.33 14.85
N VAL A 51 -28.12 12.27 14.16
CA VAL A 51 -29.45 12.83 14.47
C VAL A 51 -30.46 12.10 13.59
N ILE A 52 -31.52 11.52 14.15
CA ILE A 52 -32.75 11.20 13.40
C ILE A 52 -33.96 11.72 14.18
N MET A 53 -34.68 12.64 13.53
CA MET A 53 -36.06 12.95 13.86
C MET A 53 -36.95 11.80 13.36
N ASN A 54 -37.86 11.30 14.19
CA ASN A 54 -39.17 10.93 13.67
C ASN A 54 -40.30 11.06 14.68
N ASN A 55 -41.43 11.41 14.08
CA ASN A 55 -42.66 11.95 14.61
C ASN A 55 -43.66 10.81 14.87
N ASP A 56 -44.42 10.89 15.97
CA ASP A 56 -45.88 10.69 16.05
C ASP A 56 -46.36 10.06 17.38
N GLY A 57 -47.31 10.77 18.01
CA GLY A 57 -48.61 10.18 18.35
C GLY A 57 -48.81 9.44 19.69
N ASN A 58 -49.20 10.19 20.72
CA ASN A 58 -50.24 9.87 21.73
C ASN A 58 -50.88 8.46 21.75
N GLU A 59 -50.73 7.71 22.86
CA GLU A 59 -51.74 7.41 23.92
C GLU A 59 -51.47 6.08 24.69
N PRO A 60 -52.04 5.88 25.90
CA PRO A 60 -51.44 5.11 27.01
C PRO A 60 -52.21 3.86 27.51
N ASN A 61 -51.59 3.14 28.47
CA ASN A 61 -52.09 2.16 29.48
C ASN A 61 -51.89 0.65 29.20
N LEU A 62 -50.96 -0.05 29.88
CA LEU A 62 -51.05 -0.86 31.17
C LEU A 62 -51.30 -2.38 30.93
N PRO A 63 -51.03 -3.32 31.88
CA PRO A 63 -49.76 -3.80 32.45
C PRO A 63 -49.68 -5.38 32.53
N ASP A 64 -48.72 -5.92 33.31
CA ASP A 64 -48.46 -7.34 33.73
C ASP A 64 -47.62 -8.21 32.75
N ASP A 65 -46.66 -9.04 33.16
CA ASP A 65 -46.33 -9.59 34.50
C ASP A 65 -44.87 -10.11 34.54
N ASP A 66 -44.29 -10.07 35.74
CA ASP A 66 -43.22 -10.91 36.32
C ASP A 66 -41.98 -11.35 35.47
N ASP A 67 -40.81 -10.78 35.78
CA ASP A 67 -39.71 -11.59 36.34
C ASP A 67 -38.68 -10.76 37.14
N ASN A 68 -38.30 -11.27 38.31
CA ASN A 68 -37.43 -10.62 39.28
C ASN A 68 -35.94 -10.77 38.93
N ASN A 69 -35.44 -10.01 37.95
CA ASN A 69 -34.02 -9.76 37.84
C ASN A 69 -33.76 -8.26 37.70
N ASN A 70 -32.74 -7.80 38.40
CA ASN A 70 -32.20 -6.45 38.43
C ASN A 70 -31.67 -6.06 37.03
N GLU A 71 -32.57 -5.83 36.08
CA GLU A 71 -32.28 -5.12 34.85
C GLU A 71 -32.15 -3.64 35.21
N ILE A 72 -30.90 -3.21 35.37
CA ILE A 72 -30.55 -1.81 35.27
C ILE A 72 -30.87 -1.44 33.83
N SER A 73 -31.98 -0.73 33.62
CA SER A 73 -32.42 -0.27 32.31
C SER A 73 -31.28 0.44 31.59
N ASP A 74 -31.07 0.04 30.35
CA ASP A 74 -30.11 0.56 29.41
C ASP A 74 -30.37 2.05 29.13
N GLU A 75 -29.58 2.92 29.75
CA GLU A 75 -29.10 4.24 29.27
C GLU A 75 -28.46 4.99 30.44
N TRP A 76 -27.12 5.00 30.50
CA TRP A 76 -26.40 5.88 31.42
C TRP A 76 -26.31 7.27 30.79
N ASP A 77 -27.32 8.11 31.01
CA ASP A 77 -27.26 9.49 30.58
C ASP A 77 -26.20 10.27 31.38
N VAL A 78 -25.18 10.74 30.68
CA VAL A 78 -24.25 11.76 31.19
C VAL A 78 -24.71 13.12 30.68
N TYR A 79 -25.02 14.03 31.60
CA TYR A 79 -25.51 15.36 31.25
C TYR A 79 -24.35 16.36 31.20
N TYR A 80 -24.35 17.28 30.24
CA TYR A 80 -23.30 18.29 30.08
C TYR A 80 -23.74 19.65 30.64
N VAL A 81 -22.85 20.34 31.36
CA VAL A 81 -23.00 21.74 31.77
C VAL A 81 -21.67 22.50 31.64
N ASP A 82 -21.74 23.80 31.30
CA ASP A 82 -20.55 24.63 31.11
C ASP A 82 -19.84 24.94 32.44
N SER A 83 -20.60 25.20 33.51
CA SER A 83 -20.05 25.53 34.83
C SER A 83 -20.83 24.90 35.99
N GLY A 84 -20.22 24.87 37.17
CA GLY A 84 -20.88 24.35 38.39
C GLY A 84 -22.13 25.14 38.81
N ASP A 85 -22.24 26.40 38.37
CA ASP A 85 -23.43 27.24 38.61
C ASP A 85 -24.63 26.84 37.74
N ASP A 86 -24.38 26.12 36.64
CA ASP A 86 -25.41 25.62 35.72
C ASP A 86 -25.98 24.25 36.15
N LEU A 87 -25.47 23.67 37.25
CA LEU A 87 -26.00 22.42 37.80
C LEU A 87 -27.42 22.62 38.36
N PRO A 88 -28.37 21.72 38.05
CA PRO A 88 -29.70 21.80 38.63
C PRO A 88 -29.66 21.55 40.14
N ALA A 89 -30.75 21.91 40.84
CA ALA A 89 -30.87 21.66 42.27
C ALA A 89 -30.70 20.16 42.56
N CYS A 90 -29.75 19.82 43.44
CA CYS A 90 -29.55 18.44 43.87
C CYS A 90 -30.69 17.99 44.80
N GLY A 91 -31.50 17.04 44.34
CA GLY A 91 -32.70 16.57 45.02
C GLY A 91 -33.21 15.26 44.41
N SER A 92 -34.41 14.82 44.77
CA SER A 92 -34.93 13.50 44.38
C SER A 92 -35.02 13.26 42.87
N ALA A 93 -35.10 14.31 42.06
CA ALA A 93 -35.14 14.21 40.60
C ALA A 93 -33.76 14.05 39.95
N THR A 94 -32.69 14.48 40.63
CA THR A 94 -31.31 14.52 40.13
C THR A 94 -30.39 13.56 40.88
N LEU A 95 -30.87 12.98 41.99
CA LEU A 95 -30.14 12.04 42.82
C LEU A 95 -29.64 10.84 42.00
N GLY A 96 -28.32 10.60 42.03
CA GLY A 96 -27.67 9.52 41.30
C GLY A 96 -27.35 9.80 39.83
N ARG A 97 -27.72 10.96 39.27
CA ARG A 97 -27.33 11.35 37.91
C ARG A 97 -25.87 11.81 37.86
N LEU A 98 -25.23 11.62 36.70
CA LEU A 98 -23.85 12.02 36.45
C LEU A 98 -23.81 13.22 35.49
N TYR A 99 -23.08 14.26 35.86
CA TYR A 99 -22.88 15.47 35.05
C TYR A 99 -21.39 15.66 34.75
N TYR A 100 -21.06 16.01 33.51
CA TYR A 100 -19.74 16.54 33.16
C TYR A 100 -19.78 18.07 33.25
N VAL A 101 -18.87 18.64 34.04
CA VAL A 101 -18.77 20.09 34.27
C VAL A 101 -17.53 20.61 33.56
N ALA A 102 -17.70 21.35 32.46
CA ALA A 102 -16.60 21.74 31.58
C ALA A 102 -15.55 22.62 32.29
N SER A 103 -16.00 23.56 33.12
CA SER A 103 -15.12 24.48 33.87
C SER A 103 -14.11 23.79 34.81
N THR A 104 -14.40 22.57 35.27
CA THR A 104 -13.54 21.79 36.17
C THR A 104 -12.94 20.55 35.51
N ALA A 105 -13.28 20.30 34.24
CA ALA A 105 -12.90 19.11 33.47
C ALA A 105 -13.12 17.81 34.27
N GLY A 106 -14.26 17.71 34.97
CA GLY A 106 -14.54 16.57 35.83
C GLY A 106 -16.01 16.25 35.98
N PHE A 107 -16.28 15.09 36.58
CA PHE A 107 -17.62 14.57 36.77
C PHE A 107 -18.15 14.89 38.15
N GLU A 108 -19.42 15.27 38.23
CA GLU A 108 -20.14 15.47 39.48
C GLU A 108 -21.42 14.64 39.51
N THR A 109 -21.77 14.13 40.68
CA THR A 109 -23.02 13.40 40.90
C THR A 109 -23.79 13.95 42.09
N CYS A 110 -25.10 14.01 41.98
CA CYS A 110 -25.95 14.46 43.07
C CYS A 110 -26.14 13.32 44.06
N THR A 111 -25.70 13.56 45.30
CA THR A 111 -25.83 12.63 46.42
C THR A 111 -26.84 13.16 47.45
N SER A 112 -27.15 12.37 48.47
CA SER A 112 -27.97 12.81 49.60
C SER A 112 -27.33 13.96 50.40
N ALA A 113 -26.04 14.26 50.19
CA ALA A 113 -25.30 15.35 50.81
C ALA A 113 -25.12 16.58 49.89
N GLY A 114 -25.64 16.55 48.65
CA GLY A 114 -25.41 17.57 47.63
C GLY A 114 -24.57 17.05 46.46
N TRP A 115 -24.15 17.95 45.58
CA TRP A 115 -23.23 17.64 44.48
C TRP A 115 -21.87 17.21 45.02
N ALA A 116 -21.38 16.08 44.51
CA ALA A 116 -20.09 15.51 44.88
C ALA A 116 -19.26 15.23 43.62
N PHE A 117 -17.99 15.62 43.66
CA PHE A 117 -17.02 15.31 42.62
C PHE A 117 -16.72 13.81 42.59
N VAL A 118 -16.65 13.24 41.40
CA VAL A 118 -16.29 11.84 41.16
C VAL A 118 -14.82 11.78 40.76
N ASP A 119 -13.99 11.35 41.71
CA ASP A 119 -12.57 11.11 41.48
C ASP A 119 -12.37 9.77 40.76
N LEU A 120 -11.95 9.83 39.50
CA LEU A 120 -11.63 8.65 38.68
C LEU A 120 -10.19 8.16 38.89
N THR A 121 -9.40 8.86 39.68
CA THR A 121 -8.07 8.40 40.10
C THR A 121 -8.25 7.45 41.27
N GLY A 122 -8.42 6.15 40.96
CA GLY A 122 -8.55 5.12 42.00
C GLY A 122 -7.39 5.18 43.01
N PRO A 123 -7.59 4.71 44.26
CA PRO A 123 -6.54 4.73 45.25
C PRO A 123 -5.31 3.95 44.76
N ALA A 124 -4.12 4.54 44.89
CA ALA A 124 -2.87 3.85 44.61
C ALA A 124 -2.81 2.55 45.43
N GLY A 125 -2.60 1.42 44.75
CA GLY A 125 -2.51 0.11 45.39
C GLY A 125 -1.37 0.07 46.41
N PRO A 126 -1.52 -0.67 47.52
CA PRO A 126 -0.44 -0.82 48.50
C PRO A 126 0.77 -1.51 47.86
N VAL A 127 1.98 -1.01 48.16
CA VAL A 127 3.24 -1.61 47.73
C VAL A 127 3.31 -3.05 48.27
N GLY A 128 3.40 -4.02 47.36
CA GLY A 128 3.56 -5.43 47.71
C GLY A 128 4.86 -5.66 48.49
N VAL A 129 4.78 -6.44 49.57
CA VAL A 129 5.97 -6.93 50.27
C VAL A 129 6.67 -7.98 49.42
N ASN A 130 7.97 -7.78 49.14
CA ASN A 130 8.79 -8.75 48.41
C ASN A 130 8.77 -10.11 49.14
N GLY A 131 8.57 -11.19 48.39
CA GLY A 131 8.83 -12.54 48.86
C GLY A 131 10.32 -12.74 49.14
N THR A 132 10.67 -13.65 50.05
CA THR A 132 12.06 -14.05 50.26
C THR A 132 12.53 -14.86 49.05
N ASP A 133 13.60 -14.39 48.40
CA ASP A 133 14.21 -15.06 47.25
C ASP A 133 14.64 -16.49 47.60
N GLY A 134 14.38 -17.42 46.68
CA GLY A 134 14.96 -18.76 46.72
C GLY A 134 16.47 -18.69 46.44
N VAL A 135 17.22 -19.68 46.92
CA VAL A 135 18.68 -19.72 46.68
C VAL A 135 18.93 -19.93 45.19
N ASP A 136 19.56 -18.94 44.55
CA ASP A 136 19.95 -19.02 43.14
C ASP A 136 20.92 -20.17 42.89
N GLY A 137 20.69 -20.89 41.79
CA GLY A 137 21.69 -21.80 41.23
C GLY A 137 22.87 -20.99 40.68
N ALA A 138 24.07 -21.57 40.70
CA ALA A 138 25.27 -20.87 40.24
C ALA A 138 25.13 -20.38 38.79
N ASP A 139 25.21 -19.07 38.60
CA ASP A 139 25.19 -18.42 37.29
C ASP A 139 26.35 -18.94 36.42
N GLY A 140 26.02 -19.25 35.15
CA GLY A 140 27.03 -19.35 34.11
C GLY A 140 27.71 -18.00 33.91
N VAL A 141 29.01 -18.00 33.62
CA VAL A 141 29.76 -16.77 33.35
C VAL A 141 29.09 -16.01 32.20
N ASN A 142 28.60 -14.79 32.47
CA ASN A 142 28.07 -13.90 31.45
C ASN A 142 29.11 -13.71 30.34
N GLY A 143 28.71 -13.92 29.09
CA GLY A 143 29.47 -13.43 27.95
C GLY A 143 29.55 -11.91 28.03
N THR A 144 30.68 -11.32 27.65
CA THR A 144 30.80 -9.88 27.49
C THR A 144 29.75 -9.38 26.50
N ASP A 145 28.97 -8.37 26.89
CA ASP A 145 28.03 -7.69 26.00
C ASP A 145 28.70 -7.38 24.66
N GLY A 146 28.06 -7.77 23.57
CA GLY A 146 28.46 -7.33 22.24
C GLY A 146 28.29 -5.81 22.17
N ALA A 147 29.28 -5.10 21.62
CA ALA A 147 29.17 -3.66 21.42
C ALA A 147 27.89 -3.34 20.65
N SER A 148 27.16 -2.33 21.10
CA SER A 148 26.02 -1.77 20.37
C SER A 148 26.38 -1.60 18.89
N GLY A 149 25.52 -2.07 17.98
CA GLY A 149 25.63 -1.68 16.58
C GLY A 149 25.53 -0.16 16.50
N ALA A 150 26.39 0.47 15.69
CA ALA A 150 26.32 1.91 15.51
C ALA A 150 24.95 2.27 14.92
N ASP A 151 24.32 3.29 15.49
CA ASP A 151 23.15 3.91 14.89
C ASP A 151 23.44 4.25 13.43
N GLY A 152 22.46 4.08 12.55
CA GLY A 152 22.55 4.66 11.21
C GLY A 152 22.73 6.17 11.34
N THR A 153 23.61 6.77 10.52
CA THR A 153 23.81 8.21 10.56
C THR A 153 22.50 8.92 10.24
N ASN A 154 22.05 9.80 11.14
CA ASN A 154 20.96 10.72 10.84
C ASN A 154 21.24 11.44 9.52
N GLY A 155 20.20 11.66 8.70
CA GLY A 155 20.33 12.48 7.49
C GLY A 155 20.82 13.89 7.86
N LEU A 156 21.62 14.50 6.97
CA LEU A 156 22.11 15.87 7.19
C LEU A 156 20.92 16.84 7.28
N SER A 157 21.00 17.80 8.20
CA SER A 157 19.91 18.76 8.44
C SER A 157 19.97 19.88 7.41
N ALA A 158 18.87 20.11 6.69
CA ALA A 158 18.72 21.32 5.89
C ALA A 158 18.35 22.48 6.81
N LEU A 159 19.12 23.57 6.79
CA LEU A 159 18.92 24.75 7.62
C LEU A 159 18.60 25.97 6.76
N ALA A 160 17.73 26.83 7.30
CA ALA A 160 17.46 28.15 6.77
C ALA A 160 17.77 29.18 7.87
N VAL A 161 18.75 30.04 7.63
CA VAL A 161 19.19 31.06 8.59
C VAL A 161 18.85 32.44 8.02
N THR A 162 18.27 33.29 8.87
CA THR A 162 17.95 34.67 8.52
C THR A 162 18.83 35.63 9.31
N SER A 163 19.36 36.66 8.63
CA SER A 163 20.15 37.71 9.25
C SER A 163 19.78 39.07 8.66
N MET A 164 20.01 40.16 9.42
CA MET A 164 19.71 41.51 8.91
C MET A 164 20.73 41.93 7.85
N GLU A 165 20.25 42.33 6.68
CA GLU A 165 21.08 42.94 5.63
C GLU A 165 21.16 44.45 5.87
N SER A 166 22.39 44.97 5.92
CA SER A 166 22.62 46.41 6.10
C SER A 166 22.36 47.17 4.80
N ALA A 167 21.99 48.45 4.94
CA ALA A 167 21.85 49.35 3.78
C ALA A 167 23.16 49.42 2.97
N GLY A 168 23.10 49.03 1.71
CA GLY A 168 24.28 48.77 0.89
C GLY A 168 23.96 48.33 -0.54
N SER A 169 24.92 47.64 -1.16
CA SER A 169 24.84 47.23 -2.57
C SER A 169 23.77 46.18 -2.86
N ASN A 170 23.39 45.38 -1.87
CA ASN A 170 22.37 44.34 -2.02
C ASN A 170 20.97 44.91 -1.77
N CYS A 171 20.81 45.72 -0.71
CA CYS A 171 19.57 46.44 -0.40
C CYS A 171 19.85 47.90 -0.04
N ALA A 172 19.33 48.85 -0.83
CA ALA A 172 19.64 50.28 -0.69
C ALA A 172 19.21 50.87 0.68
N ASP A 173 18.11 50.38 1.23
CA ASP A 173 17.53 50.82 2.51
C ASP A 173 17.62 49.72 3.61
N GLY A 174 18.54 48.76 3.44
CA GLY A 174 18.66 47.58 4.29
C GLY A 174 17.56 46.55 4.03
N GLY A 175 17.60 45.42 4.72
CA GLY A 175 16.67 44.32 4.48
C GLY A 175 16.93 43.07 5.32
N LEU A 176 16.48 41.93 4.84
CA LEU A 176 16.73 40.61 5.41
C LEU A 176 17.51 39.76 4.41
N LYS A 177 18.57 39.09 4.87
CA LYS A 177 19.33 38.08 4.15
C LYS A 177 18.87 36.70 4.60
N ILE A 178 18.51 35.84 3.65
CA ILE A 178 18.13 34.44 3.89
C ILE A 178 19.17 33.54 3.24
N GLU A 179 19.70 32.60 4.02
CA GLU A 179 20.68 31.62 3.57
C GLU A 179 20.14 30.22 3.84
N VAL A 180 20.14 29.37 2.80
CA VAL A 180 19.70 27.98 2.89
C VAL A 180 20.81 27.05 2.44
N GLY A 181 20.91 25.92 3.11
CA GLY A 181 21.86 24.87 2.74
C GLY A 181 21.83 23.70 3.69
N VAL A 182 22.68 22.72 3.42
CA VAL A 182 22.79 21.49 4.20
C VAL A 182 23.90 21.65 5.23
N ASP A 183 23.59 21.48 6.52
CA ASP A 183 24.55 21.45 7.63
C ASP A 183 25.44 20.20 7.53
N GLY A 184 26.44 20.29 6.65
CA GLY A 184 27.31 19.20 6.24
C GLY A 184 28.23 18.73 7.36
N ASN A 185 28.48 19.59 8.36
CA ASN A 185 29.28 19.25 9.53
C ASN A 185 28.45 18.95 10.80
N SER A 186 27.12 19.07 10.70
CA SER A 186 26.14 18.79 11.76
C SER A 186 26.36 19.60 13.04
N ASN A 187 26.83 20.85 12.93
CA ASN A 187 27.07 21.73 14.07
C ASN A 187 25.82 22.54 14.49
N GLY A 188 24.70 22.39 13.79
CA GLY A 188 23.44 23.08 14.04
C GLY A 188 23.44 24.53 13.56
N SER A 189 24.36 24.91 12.67
CA SER A 189 24.49 26.22 12.05
C SER A 189 24.83 26.06 10.57
N LEU A 190 24.65 27.12 9.79
CA LEU A 190 24.99 27.13 8.38
C LEU A 190 26.29 27.93 8.20
N ASP A 191 27.40 27.23 7.96
CA ASP A 191 28.70 27.85 7.70
C ASP A 191 28.79 28.35 6.24
N GLU A 192 29.70 29.28 5.92
CA GLU A 192 29.80 29.91 4.59
C GLU A 192 29.97 28.90 3.43
N ASP A 193 30.62 27.77 3.69
CA ASP A 193 30.84 26.69 2.72
C ASP A 193 29.64 25.73 2.58
N GLU A 194 28.64 25.86 3.45
CA GLU A 194 27.42 25.04 3.51
C GLU A 194 26.21 25.75 2.91
N VAL A 195 26.34 27.05 2.58
CA VAL A 195 25.28 27.84 1.96
C VAL A 195 25.14 27.48 0.48
N ASP A 196 24.03 26.82 0.13
CA ASP A 196 23.70 26.48 -1.26
C ASP A 196 23.04 27.66 -1.99
N HIS A 197 22.28 28.50 -1.26
CA HIS A 197 21.60 29.65 -1.85
C HIS A 197 21.49 30.83 -0.88
N THR A 198 21.62 32.05 -1.41
CA THR A 198 21.44 33.30 -0.67
C THR A 198 20.43 34.19 -1.38
N GLN A 199 19.42 34.66 -0.64
CA GLN A 199 18.42 35.61 -1.12
C GLN A 199 18.39 36.86 -0.23
N TYR A 200 18.12 38.02 -0.84
CA TYR A 200 17.99 39.30 -0.16
C TYR A 200 16.57 39.84 -0.34
N ILE A 201 15.92 40.22 0.76
CA ILE A 201 14.61 40.90 0.78
C ILE A 201 14.85 42.33 1.24
N CYS A 202 14.64 43.30 0.35
CA CYS A 202 15.00 44.69 0.59
C CYS A 202 13.82 45.54 1.08
N ASN A 203 14.10 46.45 2.01
CA ASN A 203 13.13 47.44 2.48
C ASN A 203 12.78 48.44 1.35
N GLY A 204 11.54 48.94 1.36
CA GLY A 204 11.09 50.01 0.48
C GLY A 204 11.65 51.38 0.89
N ALA A 205 11.81 52.27 -0.08
CA ALA A 205 12.32 53.63 0.15
C ALA A 205 11.38 54.46 1.05
N ASN A 206 11.95 55.20 2.00
CA ASN A 206 11.18 56.11 2.85
C ASN A 206 10.43 57.17 2.01
N GLY A 207 9.16 57.42 2.36
CA GLY A 207 8.37 58.51 1.77
C GLY A 207 8.98 59.89 2.08
N ALA A 208 8.78 60.86 1.18
CA ALA A 208 9.30 62.21 1.37
C ALA A 208 8.69 62.88 2.61
N ASN A 209 9.55 63.40 3.50
CA ASN A 209 9.12 64.18 4.67
C ASN A 209 8.24 65.36 4.22
N GLY A 210 7.12 65.58 4.93
CA GLY A 210 6.32 66.80 4.77
C GLY A 210 7.14 68.04 5.11
N GLN A 211 6.81 69.21 4.52
CA GLN A 211 7.51 70.46 4.81
C GLN A 211 7.34 70.87 6.28
N ASP A 212 8.44 71.11 6.98
CA ASP A 212 8.47 71.55 8.37
C ASP A 212 7.70 72.88 8.56
N GLY A 213 6.78 72.90 9.53
CA GLY A 213 6.18 74.14 10.05
C GLY A 213 7.16 74.91 10.94
N GLN A 214 6.96 76.23 11.09
CA GLN A 214 7.81 77.09 11.92
C GLN A 214 7.89 76.61 13.39
N ASN A 215 9.12 76.47 13.92
CA ASN A 215 9.44 75.89 15.22
C ASN A 215 8.66 76.52 16.40
N GLY A 216 7.82 75.71 17.04
CA GLY A 216 7.32 75.89 18.42
C GLY A 216 8.18 75.13 19.43
N GLN A 217 7.95 75.32 20.74
CA GLN A 217 8.70 74.66 21.83
C GLN A 217 8.83 73.15 21.62
N GLU A 218 10.01 72.59 21.96
CA GLU A 218 10.31 71.15 21.90
C GLU A 218 9.18 70.34 22.52
N GLY A 219 8.45 69.60 21.67
CA GLY A 219 7.50 68.58 22.10
C GLY A 219 8.27 67.36 22.62
N SER A 220 7.65 66.61 23.51
CA SER A 220 8.14 65.30 23.97
C SER A 220 8.54 64.42 22.79
N ASP A 221 9.65 63.70 22.94
CA ASP A 221 10.16 62.72 21.97
C ASP A 221 8.99 61.89 21.42
N GLY A 222 8.91 61.78 20.09
CA GLY A 222 7.92 60.93 19.44
C GLY A 222 8.16 59.47 19.83
N ASP A 223 7.08 58.72 20.02
CA ASP A 223 7.14 57.29 20.33
C ASP A 223 8.12 56.59 19.37
N ASP A 224 8.99 55.73 19.92
CA ASP A 224 9.88 54.87 19.14
C ASP A 224 9.07 54.18 18.04
N GLY A 225 9.59 54.16 16.81
CA GLY A 225 8.92 53.53 15.67
C GLY A 225 8.56 52.09 16.03
N SER A 226 7.25 51.77 16.01
CA SER A 226 6.76 50.41 16.19
C SER A 226 7.50 49.48 15.23
N ALA A 227 7.84 48.28 15.69
CA ALA A 227 8.24 47.19 14.80
C ALA A 227 7.33 47.18 13.56
N SER A 228 7.92 47.05 12.38
CA SER A 228 7.21 47.12 11.10
C SER A 228 5.86 46.40 11.20
N PRO A 229 4.72 47.08 10.93
CA PRO A 229 3.38 46.51 11.09
C PRO A 229 3.05 45.36 10.12
N ASN A 230 4.01 44.91 9.32
CA ASN A 230 3.80 43.96 8.23
C ASN A 230 4.55 42.66 8.57
N THR A 231 3.83 41.67 9.09
CA THR A 231 4.41 40.36 9.41
C THR A 231 4.56 39.56 8.11
N MET A 232 5.74 38.99 7.84
CA MET A 232 5.87 38.00 6.77
C MET A 232 5.14 36.73 7.18
N LEU A 233 4.19 36.30 6.35
CA LEU A 233 3.48 35.05 6.51
C LEU A 233 3.90 34.06 5.42
N THR A 234 3.78 32.79 5.75
CA THR A 234 3.95 31.68 4.80
C THR A 234 2.73 30.79 4.90
N SER A 235 2.10 30.49 3.77
CA SER A 235 1.06 29.47 3.70
C SER A 235 1.52 28.31 2.81
N ILE A 236 1.17 27.09 3.23
CA ILE A 236 1.48 25.87 2.49
C ILE A 236 0.16 25.22 2.11
N SER A 237 0.00 24.92 0.84
CA SER A 237 -1.18 24.22 0.30
C SER A 237 -0.78 23.14 -0.69
N THR A 238 -1.75 22.34 -1.13
CA THR A 238 -1.55 21.31 -2.15
C THR A 238 -1.93 21.83 -3.53
N PRO A 239 -1.11 21.61 -4.56
CA PRO A 239 -1.45 21.93 -5.94
C PRO A 239 -2.57 21.02 -6.47
N THR A 240 -3.23 21.45 -7.54
CA THR A 240 -4.22 20.61 -8.23
C THR A 240 -3.53 19.46 -8.96
N LEU A 241 -4.24 18.33 -9.13
CA LEU A 241 -3.72 17.17 -9.88
C LEU A 241 -3.45 17.49 -11.36
N GLN A 242 -4.13 18.48 -11.93
CA GLN A 242 -3.84 18.97 -13.27
C GLN A 242 -2.48 19.69 -13.36
N ALA A 243 -2.04 20.34 -12.27
CA ALA A 243 -0.77 21.04 -12.22
C ALA A 243 0.39 20.11 -11.80
N CYS A 244 0.16 19.24 -10.83
CA CYS A 244 1.11 18.22 -10.39
C CYS A 244 0.41 16.85 -10.30
N SER A 245 0.56 16.01 -11.31
CA SER A 245 -0.20 14.75 -11.46
C SER A 245 0.13 13.69 -10.41
N SER A 246 1.26 13.83 -9.72
CA SER A 246 1.70 12.98 -8.61
C SER A 246 1.74 13.77 -7.29
N GLY A 247 1.06 14.92 -7.23
CA GLY A 247 0.99 15.78 -6.04
C GLY A 247 2.18 16.74 -5.89
N GLY A 248 2.21 17.49 -4.80
CA GLY A 248 3.22 18.53 -4.59
C GLY A 248 2.92 19.44 -3.40
N ARG A 249 3.62 20.58 -3.34
CA ARG A 249 3.39 21.64 -2.35
C ARG A 249 3.47 23.00 -3.02
N ILE A 250 2.51 23.86 -2.72
CA ILE A 250 2.57 25.29 -3.02
C ILE A 250 2.95 25.99 -1.72
N ILE A 251 3.99 26.82 -1.78
CA ILE A 251 4.44 27.68 -0.69
C ILE A 251 4.23 29.12 -1.14
N ASN A 252 3.29 29.80 -0.50
CA ASN A 252 3.04 31.22 -0.72
C ASN A 252 3.71 32.01 0.39
N GLN A 253 4.37 33.11 0.03
CA GLN A 253 5.00 34.02 0.97
C GLN A 253 4.57 35.44 0.65
N GLY A 254 4.33 36.23 1.69
CA GLY A 254 4.00 37.64 1.53
C GLY A 254 3.89 38.36 2.86
N LEU A 255 3.70 39.66 2.80
CA LEU A 255 3.50 40.51 3.97
C LEU A 255 2.00 40.69 4.25
N ASP A 256 1.59 40.48 5.50
CA ASP A 256 0.24 40.84 5.99
C ASP A 256 0.11 42.37 6.15
N ASN A 257 0.13 43.07 5.02
CA ASN A 257 0.27 44.52 4.92
C ASN A 257 -0.98 45.21 4.32
N GLY A 258 -2.01 44.45 3.94
CA GLY A 258 -3.24 44.95 3.34
C GLY A 258 -3.11 45.42 1.89
N ASP A 259 -2.03 45.08 1.19
CA ASP A 259 -1.90 45.37 -0.22
C ASP A 259 -2.87 44.52 -1.07
N GLY A 260 -3.06 44.94 -2.32
CA GLY A 260 -4.05 44.32 -3.21
C GLY A 260 -5.51 44.37 -2.73
N GLY A 261 -5.81 45.03 -1.60
CA GLY A 261 -7.13 45.06 -0.97
C GLY A 261 -7.33 44.04 0.16
N GLY A 262 -6.26 43.40 0.64
CA GLY A 262 -6.25 42.53 1.81
C GLY A 262 -6.45 43.26 3.14
N THR A 263 -6.57 42.51 4.24
CA THR A 263 -6.75 43.08 5.58
C THR A 263 -5.46 42.99 6.38
N ALA A 264 -4.70 44.08 6.38
CA ALA A 264 -3.46 44.17 7.15
C ALA A 264 -3.60 43.73 8.62
N GLN A 265 -2.60 43.01 9.11
CA GLN A 265 -2.40 42.57 10.49
C GLN A 265 -3.51 41.65 11.03
N ASN A 266 -4.16 40.88 10.16
CA ASN A 266 -5.15 39.90 10.58
C ASN A 266 -4.54 38.51 10.87
N GLY A 267 -3.25 38.31 10.59
CA GLY A 267 -2.52 37.05 10.76
C GLY A 267 -2.82 35.99 9.68
N ILE A 268 -3.45 36.39 8.58
CA ILE A 268 -3.82 35.57 7.43
C ILE A 268 -3.07 36.13 6.22
N LEU A 269 -2.58 35.25 5.35
CA LEU A 269 -2.01 35.65 4.08
C LEU A 269 -3.10 35.56 3.02
N GLU A 270 -3.79 36.67 2.74
CA GLU A 270 -4.79 36.70 1.68
C GLU A 270 -4.14 36.49 0.30
N SER A 271 -4.90 35.97 -0.66
CA SER A 271 -4.39 35.72 -2.01
C SER A 271 -3.90 36.98 -2.74
N VAL A 272 -4.34 38.15 -2.31
CA VAL A 272 -3.92 39.45 -2.87
C VAL A 272 -2.66 40.01 -2.22
N GLU A 273 -2.23 39.43 -1.09
CA GLU A 273 -1.04 39.80 -0.31
C GLU A 273 0.14 38.84 -0.54
N ILE A 274 -0.03 37.86 -1.43
CA ILE A 274 1.04 36.92 -1.81
C ILE A 274 2.03 37.65 -2.72
N ASP A 275 3.27 37.76 -2.25
CA ASP A 275 4.39 38.35 -2.99
C ASP A 275 5.12 37.32 -3.87
N TYR A 276 5.24 36.08 -3.36
CA TYR A 276 5.96 35.00 -4.02
C TYR A 276 5.21 33.68 -3.89
N THR A 277 5.12 32.94 -4.99
CA THR A 277 4.60 31.58 -5.00
C THR A 277 5.66 30.61 -5.49
N THR A 278 6.04 29.63 -4.66
CA THR A 278 6.90 28.52 -5.08
C THR A 278 6.06 27.25 -5.14
N THR A 279 6.01 26.60 -6.31
CA THR A 279 5.33 25.32 -6.47
C THR A 279 6.37 24.22 -6.67
N TYR A 280 6.41 23.27 -5.74
CA TYR A 280 7.13 22.00 -5.86
C TYR A 280 6.15 20.96 -6.41
N CYS A 281 6.26 20.65 -7.69
CA CYS A 281 5.42 19.66 -8.34
C CYS A 281 6.12 18.31 -8.46
N SER A 282 5.35 17.26 -8.27
CA SER A 282 5.70 15.90 -8.69
C SER A 282 4.72 15.47 -9.78
N ASN A 283 5.23 14.92 -10.88
CA ASN A 283 4.41 14.46 -11.99
C ASN A 283 4.74 13.01 -12.31
N PHE A 284 3.70 12.23 -12.62
CA PHE A 284 3.89 10.91 -13.20
C PHE A 284 4.51 11.01 -14.59
N VAL A 285 5.45 10.11 -14.86
CA VAL A 285 6.04 9.94 -16.18
C VAL A 285 5.90 8.49 -16.57
N THR A 286 5.01 8.24 -17.54
CA THR A 286 4.77 6.92 -18.10
C THR A 286 5.65 6.73 -19.34
N THR A 287 6.51 5.72 -19.31
CA THR A 287 7.52 5.47 -20.35
C THR A 287 7.44 4.04 -20.85
N ARG A 288 7.34 3.86 -22.17
CA ARG A 288 7.52 2.56 -22.82
C ARG A 288 8.98 2.15 -22.80
N ILE A 289 9.29 1.00 -22.22
CA ILE A 289 10.66 0.47 -22.12
C ILE A 289 11.01 -0.31 -23.39
N THR A 290 10.19 -1.31 -23.72
CA THR A 290 10.40 -2.16 -24.89
C THR A 290 9.09 -2.77 -25.36
N ASP A 291 9.01 -2.96 -26.66
CA ASP A 291 8.06 -3.85 -27.32
C ASP A 291 8.36 -5.31 -26.91
N VAL A 292 7.30 -6.04 -26.50
CA VAL A 292 7.40 -7.45 -26.10
C VAL A 292 6.92 -8.40 -27.21
N ALA A 293 6.46 -7.95 -28.37
CA ALA A 293 6.01 -8.77 -29.51
C ALA A 293 6.74 -8.42 -30.83
N LYS A 294 8.03 -8.72 -30.91
CA LYS A 294 8.86 -8.34 -32.07
C LYS A 294 8.57 -9.18 -33.31
N ASN A 295 8.45 -8.48 -34.45
CA ASN A 295 8.33 -9.05 -35.81
C ASN A 295 7.11 -9.96 -36.03
N ILE A 296 6.10 -9.87 -35.18
CA ILE A 296 4.85 -10.56 -35.40
C ILE A 296 4.05 -9.69 -36.37
N GLY A 297 4.02 -10.10 -37.65
CA GLY A 297 3.19 -9.40 -38.63
C GLY A 297 1.76 -9.29 -38.10
N SER A 298 1.13 -8.11 -38.23
CA SER A 298 -0.24 -7.84 -37.82
C SER A 298 -1.12 -9.04 -38.17
N SER A 299 -1.60 -9.76 -37.16
CA SER A 299 -2.45 -10.94 -37.36
C SER A 299 -3.63 -10.55 -38.27
N PRO A 300 -3.84 -11.20 -39.43
CA PRO A 300 -4.96 -10.87 -40.33
C PRO A 300 -6.34 -11.12 -39.71
N TRP A 301 -6.39 -11.69 -38.51
CA TRP A 301 -7.60 -12.10 -37.82
C TRP A 301 -8.04 -11.14 -36.70
N GLY A 302 -7.34 -10.02 -36.47
CA GLY A 302 -7.74 -9.03 -35.46
C GLY A 302 -7.71 -9.53 -34.00
N ASN A 303 -7.30 -10.77 -33.79
CA ASN A 303 -6.84 -11.25 -32.50
C ASN A 303 -5.34 -10.99 -32.49
N GLY A 304 -4.93 -9.95 -31.74
CA GLY A 304 -3.54 -9.75 -31.35
C GLY A 304 -2.95 -11.05 -30.86
N VAL A 305 -1.63 -11.21 -30.99
CA VAL A 305 -0.99 -12.27 -30.22
C VAL A 305 -1.14 -11.85 -28.78
N TYR A 306 -2.19 -12.36 -28.11
CA TYR A 306 -2.38 -12.30 -26.67
C TYR A 306 -1.20 -13.07 -26.06
N GLY A 307 -0.03 -12.45 -26.06
CA GLY A 307 1.10 -12.96 -25.31
C GLY A 307 0.68 -12.90 -23.86
N TRP A 308 0.48 -14.06 -23.24
CA TRP A 308 0.44 -14.20 -21.79
C TRP A 308 1.71 -13.51 -21.29
N SER A 309 1.56 -12.31 -20.75
CA SER A 309 2.68 -11.41 -20.46
C SER A 309 2.83 -11.37 -18.97
N ASN A 310 3.49 -12.39 -18.43
CA ASN A 310 3.66 -12.55 -17.01
C ASN A 310 4.89 -11.75 -16.57
N LEU A 311 4.84 -11.18 -15.37
CA LEU A 311 5.87 -10.28 -14.87
C LEU A 311 6.35 -10.75 -13.50
N ALA A 312 7.66 -10.91 -13.33
CA ALA A 312 8.27 -11.19 -12.04
C ALA A 312 9.45 -10.26 -11.77
N THR A 313 9.74 -10.06 -10.49
CA THR A 313 10.91 -9.32 -10.06
C THR A 313 11.89 -10.25 -9.37
N MET A 314 13.18 -10.06 -9.66
CA MET A 314 14.27 -10.78 -8.99
C MET A 314 15.45 -9.83 -8.83
N GLY A 315 15.74 -9.45 -7.59
CA GLY A 315 16.71 -8.41 -7.30
C GLY A 315 16.28 -7.05 -7.88
N THR A 316 17.11 -6.47 -8.75
CA THR A 316 16.81 -5.21 -9.45
C THR A 316 16.31 -5.41 -10.87
N SER A 317 16.01 -6.64 -11.26
CA SER A 317 15.59 -6.98 -12.61
C SER A 317 14.11 -7.33 -12.66
N VAL A 318 13.46 -6.90 -13.74
CA VAL A 318 12.13 -7.36 -14.15
C VAL A 318 12.31 -8.45 -15.20
N TYR A 319 11.69 -9.60 -14.98
CA TYR A 319 11.65 -10.73 -15.89
C TYR A 319 10.24 -10.84 -16.47
N PHE A 320 10.15 -11.05 -17.79
CA PHE A 320 8.87 -11.08 -18.47
C PHE A 320 8.88 -11.91 -19.74
N SER A 321 7.73 -12.46 -20.10
CA SER A 321 7.54 -13.12 -21.39
C SER A 321 7.27 -12.10 -22.50
N GLY A 322 7.92 -12.32 -23.62
CA GLY A 322 7.58 -11.69 -24.89
C GLY A 322 7.40 -12.74 -25.97
N THR A 323 7.08 -12.29 -27.18
CA THR A 323 7.02 -13.11 -28.37
C THR A 323 7.93 -12.52 -29.47
N GLN A 324 8.63 -13.39 -30.18
CA GLN A 324 9.53 -13.00 -31.26
C GLN A 324 9.45 -14.04 -32.37
N ASP A 325 9.15 -13.60 -33.60
CA ASP A 325 9.02 -14.49 -34.77
C ASP A 325 8.05 -15.67 -34.54
N GLY A 326 7.00 -15.46 -33.73
CA GLY A 326 5.99 -16.47 -33.36
C GLY A 326 6.38 -17.42 -32.22
N ASN A 327 7.48 -17.15 -31.53
CA ASN A 327 8.01 -17.93 -30.41
C ASN A 327 7.94 -17.12 -29.11
N TYR A 328 7.61 -17.72 -27.97
CA TYR A 328 7.71 -17.05 -26.67
C TYR A 328 9.14 -17.03 -26.14
N VAL A 329 9.58 -15.88 -25.65
CA VAL A 329 10.96 -15.63 -25.22
C VAL A 329 10.94 -14.98 -23.84
N LEU A 330 11.83 -15.40 -22.95
CA LEU A 330 12.03 -14.75 -21.66
C LEU A 330 12.96 -13.54 -21.83
N TYR A 331 12.55 -12.40 -21.32
CA TYR A 331 13.33 -11.18 -21.30
C TYR A 331 13.67 -10.75 -19.87
N GLU A 332 14.77 -10.03 -19.75
CA GLU A 332 15.20 -9.36 -18.54
C GLU A 332 15.40 -7.86 -18.81
N TYR A 333 14.87 -7.03 -17.92
CA TYR A 333 15.16 -5.61 -17.84
C TYR A 333 15.78 -5.27 -16.48
N ASP A 334 17.06 -4.88 -16.48
CA ASP A 334 17.74 -4.40 -15.28
C ASP A 334 17.42 -2.91 -15.05
N THR A 335 16.72 -2.64 -13.94
CA THR A 335 16.22 -1.31 -13.60
C THR A 335 17.34 -0.33 -13.21
N VAL A 336 18.52 -0.82 -12.79
CA VAL A 336 19.63 0.03 -12.35
C VAL A 336 20.41 0.59 -13.53
N SER A 337 20.76 -0.26 -14.49
CA SER A 337 21.46 0.20 -15.69
C SER A 337 20.54 0.96 -16.64
N GLY A 338 19.22 0.74 -16.57
CA GLY A 338 18.25 1.29 -17.51
C GLY A 338 18.51 0.87 -18.96
N SER A 339 19.30 -0.20 -19.14
CA SER A 339 19.66 -0.72 -20.45
C SER A 339 18.43 -1.29 -21.15
N LYS A 340 18.47 -1.39 -22.48
CA LYS A 340 17.41 -2.08 -23.22
C LYS A 340 17.23 -3.50 -22.67
N ALA A 341 15.97 -3.93 -22.59
CA ALA A 341 15.65 -5.30 -22.23
C ALA A 341 16.43 -6.28 -23.14
N ARG A 342 16.98 -7.32 -22.53
CA ARG A 342 17.74 -8.37 -23.21
C ARG A 342 16.96 -9.66 -23.17
N GLU A 343 17.10 -10.46 -24.22
CA GLU A 343 16.67 -11.86 -24.20
C GLU A 343 17.54 -12.64 -23.20
N VAL A 344 16.88 -13.44 -22.36
CA VAL A 344 17.54 -14.36 -21.44
C VAL A 344 17.86 -15.63 -22.20
N GLU A 345 19.14 -15.91 -22.38
CA GLU A 345 19.56 -17.22 -22.88
C GLU A 345 19.22 -18.27 -21.81
N LEU A 346 18.57 -19.37 -22.23
CA LEU A 346 18.21 -20.50 -21.37
C LEU A 346 19.11 -21.72 -21.66
N PRO A 347 20.42 -21.67 -21.34
CA PRO A 347 21.33 -22.78 -21.61
C PRO A 347 21.08 -23.94 -20.64
N GLY A 348 21.30 -25.16 -21.13
CA GLY A 348 21.21 -26.38 -20.32
C GLY A 348 20.09 -27.33 -20.75
N ILE A 349 19.10 -26.84 -21.50
CA ILE A 349 18.01 -27.67 -22.03
C ILE A 349 17.91 -27.45 -23.54
N SER A 350 18.20 -28.49 -24.31
CA SER A 350 18.00 -28.45 -25.76
C SER A 350 16.53 -28.65 -26.11
N GLY A 351 15.99 -27.80 -26.98
CA GLY A 351 14.61 -27.95 -27.44
C GLY A 351 13.57 -27.46 -26.45
N ILE A 352 13.88 -26.47 -25.59
CA ILE A 352 12.81 -25.66 -24.99
C ILE A 352 12.00 -25.10 -26.17
N GLY A 353 10.82 -25.66 -26.39
CA GLY A 353 9.90 -25.14 -27.37
C GLY A 353 9.39 -23.85 -26.76
N ASN A 354 9.83 -22.73 -27.31
CA ASN A 354 9.54 -21.35 -26.92
C ASN A 354 8.07 -21.09 -26.51
N GLN A 355 7.67 -21.53 -25.31
CA GLN A 355 6.38 -21.29 -24.66
C GLN A 355 6.69 -21.08 -23.18
N PHE A 356 6.92 -19.81 -22.83
CA PHE A 356 6.57 -19.31 -21.50
C PHE A 356 5.04 -19.34 -21.47
N THR A 357 4.47 -20.12 -20.57
CA THR A 357 3.03 -20.45 -20.56
C THR A 357 2.27 -19.58 -19.56
N SER A 358 1.00 -19.90 -19.31
CA SER A 358 0.01 -19.14 -18.55
C SER A 358 0.43 -18.76 -17.13
N SER A 359 1.34 -19.52 -16.50
CA SER A 359 1.67 -19.35 -15.08
C SER A 359 2.52 -18.11 -14.78
N GLN A 360 2.15 -17.35 -13.76
CA GLN A 360 3.00 -16.29 -13.22
C GLN A 360 4.30 -16.87 -12.65
N PRO A 361 5.48 -16.45 -13.14
CA PRO A 361 6.74 -16.94 -12.62
C PRO A 361 6.99 -16.39 -11.21
N VAL A 362 7.74 -17.13 -10.39
CA VAL A 362 8.08 -16.70 -9.03
C VAL A 362 9.58 -16.77 -8.81
N ALA A 363 10.13 -15.73 -8.18
CA ALA A 363 11.54 -15.70 -7.82
C ALA A 363 11.75 -16.15 -6.36
N LYS A 364 12.75 -16.99 -6.14
CA LYS A 364 13.32 -17.24 -4.82
C LYS A 364 14.79 -16.90 -4.85
N GLU A 365 15.15 -15.83 -4.14
CA GLU A 365 16.52 -15.30 -4.11
C GLU A 365 17.04 -14.97 -5.52
N THR A 366 17.89 -15.82 -6.09
CA THR A 366 18.50 -15.64 -7.42
C THR A 366 18.01 -16.66 -8.45
N THR A 367 17.06 -17.50 -8.06
CA THR A 367 16.44 -18.52 -8.92
C THR A 367 15.01 -18.11 -9.29
N LEU A 368 14.72 -18.08 -10.59
CA LEU A 368 13.37 -17.88 -11.14
C LEU A 368 12.74 -19.25 -11.44
N PHE A 369 11.54 -19.50 -10.94
CA PHE A 369 10.74 -20.70 -11.22
C PHE A 369 9.58 -20.34 -12.14
N PHE A 370 9.34 -21.15 -13.17
CA PHE A 370 8.33 -20.89 -14.20
C PHE A 370 7.95 -22.16 -14.94
N GLU A 371 6.74 -22.21 -15.49
CA GLU A 371 6.38 -23.27 -16.44
C GLU A 371 7.03 -23.02 -17.80
N GLY A 372 7.56 -24.08 -18.41
CA GLY A 372 8.02 -24.04 -19.79
C GLY A 372 7.71 -25.32 -20.55
N PHE A 373 7.64 -25.21 -21.88
CA PHE A 373 7.48 -26.34 -22.78
C PHE A 373 8.81 -26.81 -23.36
N ILE A 374 9.07 -28.12 -23.33
CA ILE A 374 10.26 -28.74 -23.92
C ILE A 374 9.83 -29.75 -24.98
N ASP A 375 10.30 -29.58 -26.22
CA ASP A 375 10.05 -30.47 -27.34
C ASP A 375 10.44 -31.92 -27.00
N GLY A 376 9.46 -32.81 -27.06
CA GLY A 376 9.65 -34.24 -26.76
C GLY A 376 9.59 -34.61 -25.28
N VAL A 377 9.48 -33.63 -24.38
CA VAL A 377 9.23 -33.82 -22.94
C VAL A 377 7.80 -33.35 -22.60
N GLY A 378 7.41 -32.13 -22.98
CA GLY A 378 6.12 -31.52 -22.67
C GLY A 378 6.27 -30.30 -21.77
N ARG A 379 5.18 -29.93 -21.08
CA ARG A 379 5.16 -28.86 -20.07
C ARG A 379 5.85 -29.35 -18.79
N SER A 380 6.59 -28.47 -18.14
CA SER A 380 7.36 -28.80 -16.94
C SER A 380 7.63 -27.56 -16.10
N LEU A 381 7.83 -27.76 -14.81
CA LEU A 381 8.41 -26.72 -13.95
C LEU A 381 9.90 -26.60 -14.26
N LEU A 382 10.32 -25.41 -14.67
CA LEU A 382 11.70 -25.06 -14.95
C LEU A 382 12.22 -24.07 -13.91
N ALA A 383 13.55 -24.02 -13.78
CA ALA A 383 14.23 -23.02 -13.00
C ALA A 383 15.38 -22.39 -13.79
N TYR A 384 15.59 -21.10 -13.58
CA TYR A 384 16.69 -20.31 -14.12
C TYR A 384 17.46 -19.63 -12.98
N GLU A 385 18.76 -19.91 -12.88
CA GLU A 385 19.64 -19.29 -11.90
C GLU A 385 20.39 -18.10 -12.52
N SER A 386 20.07 -16.90 -12.05
CA SER A 386 20.62 -15.66 -12.61
C SER A 386 22.12 -15.47 -12.34
N THR A 387 22.65 -16.04 -11.25
CA THR A 387 24.07 -15.83 -10.89
C THR A 387 25.07 -16.53 -11.80
N ASN A 388 24.64 -17.61 -12.45
CA ASN A 388 25.47 -18.41 -13.35
C ASN A 388 24.82 -18.65 -14.72
N GLU A 389 23.65 -18.05 -14.96
CA GLU A 389 22.85 -18.15 -16.17
C GLU A 389 22.60 -19.61 -16.58
N THR A 390 22.15 -20.46 -15.66
CA THR A 390 21.84 -21.87 -15.94
C THR A 390 20.35 -22.17 -15.85
N THR A 391 19.85 -23.05 -16.72
CA THR A 391 18.47 -23.53 -16.71
C THR A 391 18.41 -25.04 -16.53
N TRP A 392 17.48 -25.53 -15.71
CA TRP A 392 17.23 -26.96 -15.52
C TRP A 392 15.74 -27.26 -15.34
N VAL A 393 15.36 -28.52 -15.59
CA VAL A 393 14.03 -29.04 -15.32
C VAL A 393 13.95 -29.37 -13.83
N VAL A 394 13.06 -28.69 -13.11
CA VAL A 394 12.79 -28.94 -11.69
C VAL A 394 11.87 -30.16 -11.56
N ALA A 395 10.81 -30.20 -12.36
CA ALA A 395 9.86 -31.30 -12.35
C ALA A 395 9.19 -31.49 -13.71
N ASP A 396 9.27 -32.71 -14.22
CA ASP A 396 8.40 -33.22 -15.28
C ASP A 396 7.35 -34.12 -14.62
N LEU A 397 6.12 -33.62 -14.52
CA LEU A 397 5.01 -34.35 -13.89
C LEU A 397 4.46 -35.46 -14.80
N CYS A 398 4.83 -35.47 -16.09
CA CYS A 398 4.31 -36.39 -17.09
C CYS A 398 5.42 -37.04 -17.94
N PRO A 399 6.40 -37.75 -17.34
CA PRO A 399 7.59 -38.25 -18.05
C PRO A 399 7.31 -39.32 -19.10
N THR A 400 6.10 -39.86 -19.14
CA THR A 400 5.68 -40.86 -20.14
C THR A 400 4.89 -40.25 -21.31
N SER A 401 4.48 -38.98 -21.22
CA SER A 401 3.80 -38.30 -22.31
C SER A 401 4.82 -37.77 -23.31
N THR A 402 5.11 -38.52 -24.37
CA THR A 402 6.00 -38.07 -25.46
C THR A 402 5.26 -37.11 -26.41
N SER A 403 4.70 -36.02 -25.88
CA SER A 403 3.85 -35.14 -26.67
C SER A 403 4.68 -34.29 -27.64
N THR A 404 4.28 -34.31 -28.90
CA THR A 404 4.73 -33.34 -29.92
C THR A 404 3.58 -32.35 -30.16
N GLY A 405 3.65 -31.17 -29.57
CA GLY A 405 2.65 -30.08 -29.73
C GLY A 405 1.99 -29.60 -28.43
N SER A 406 1.54 -28.34 -28.42
CA SER A 406 1.06 -27.58 -27.26
C SER A 406 -0.38 -27.90 -26.80
N SER A 407 -0.99 -28.99 -27.28
CA SER A 407 -2.40 -29.32 -27.01
C SER A 407 -2.61 -30.31 -25.86
N ASN A 408 -1.56 -30.68 -25.13
CA ASN A 408 -1.64 -31.55 -23.95
C ASN A 408 -1.51 -30.72 -22.67
N TYR A 409 -2.49 -30.85 -21.77
CA TYR A 409 -2.52 -30.20 -20.46
C TYR A 409 -1.72 -30.95 -19.38
N CYS A 410 -1.21 -32.14 -19.68
CA CYS A 410 -0.33 -32.88 -18.77
C CYS A 410 0.99 -32.13 -18.57
N GLY A 411 1.45 -32.04 -17.33
CA GLY A 411 2.69 -31.34 -16.97
C GLY A 411 2.52 -29.83 -16.83
N GLN A 412 1.29 -29.32 -17.01
CA GLN A 412 0.98 -27.92 -16.74
C GLN A 412 1.22 -27.63 -15.26
N VAL A 413 1.77 -26.45 -15.02
CA VAL A 413 2.11 -25.93 -13.71
C VAL A 413 1.57 -24.52 -13.66
N ASP A 414 0.67 -24.24 -12.73
CA ASP A 414 0.10 -22.90 -12.53
C ASP A 414 0.23 -22.48 -11.05
N ASP A 415 -0.08 -21.22 -10.78
CA ASP A 415 -0.16 -20.64 -9.44
C ASP A 415 1.10 -20.86 -8.58
N LEU A 416 2.27 -20.38 -9.02
CA LEU A 416 3.49 -20.60 -8.25
C LEU A 416 3.57 -19.66 -7.04
N ILE A 417 3.90 -20.19 -5.87
CA ILE A 417 4.20 -19.39 -4.67
C ILE A 417 5.41 -19.92 -3.91
N VAL A 418 6.24 -18.99 -3.43
CA VAL A 418 7.41 -19.31 -2.60
C VAL A 418 7.07 -19.18 -1.12
N MET A 419 7.36 -20.22 -0.37
CA MET A 419 7.17 -20.29 1.07
C MET A 419 8.42 -20.84 1.76
N GLY A 420 9.30 -19.94 2.19
CA GLY A 420 10.59 -20.32 2.77
C GLY A 420 11.46 -21.07 1.77
N SER A 421 11.76 -22.34 2.03
CA SER A 421 12.55 -23.18 1.12
C SER A 421 11.72 -23.97 0.11
N LYS A 422 10.39 -23.79 0.11
CA LYS A 422 9.46 -24.56 -0.73
C LYS A 422 8.85 -23.68 -1.80
N VAL A 423 8.64 -24.24 -2.98
CA VAL A 423 7.83 -23.67 -4.06
C VAL A 423 6.58 -24.54 -4.17
N PHE A 424 5.42 -23.98 -3.86
CA PHE A 424 4.13 -24.62 -4.07
C PHE A 424 3.56 -24.22 -5.41
N PHE A 425 2.82 -25.13 -6.04
CA PHE A 425 2.21 -24.91 -7.34
C PHE A 425 1.07 -25.90 -7.59
N THR A 426 0.13 -25.50 -8.44
CA THR A 426 -0.89 -26.40 -9.00
C THR A 426 -0.23 -27.21 -10.12
N GLY A 427 -0.40 -28.53 -10.12
CA GLY A 427 0.26 -29.41 -11.10
C GLY A 427 -0.68 -30.45 -11.71
N THR A 428 -0.65 -30.56 -13.04
CA THR A 428 -1.53 -31.45 -13.80
C THR A 428 -0.84 -32.75 -14.19
N THR A 429 -1.41 -33.89 -13.78
CA THR A 429 -0.89 -35.24 -14.13
C THR A 429 -1.76 -36.01 -15.13
N GLY A 430 -2.96 -35.50 -15.46
CA GLY A 430 -3.89 -36.14 -16.38
C GLY A 430 -3.59 -35.85 -17.85
N ILE A 431 -3.64 -36.87 -18.71
CA ILE A 431 -3.54 -36.73 -20.18
C ILE A 431 -4.90 -36.59 -20.90
N SER A 432 -6.01 -36.67 -20.17
CA SER A 432 -7.37 -36.52 -20.70
C SER A 432 -8.31 -36.01 -19.63
N TYR A 433 -9.23 -35.11 -20.00
CA TYR A 433 -10.24 -34.55 -19.10
C TYR A 433 -11.04 -35.63 -18.32
N PRO A 434 -11.33 -35.42 -17.02
CA PRO A 434 -10.91 -34.27 -16.21
C PRO A 434 -9.40 -34.29 -15.91
N TRP A 435 -8.76 -33.14 -16.05
CA TRP A 435 -7.33 -32.99 -15.85
C TRP A 435 -7.04 -33.10 -14.35
N ASN A 436 -6.23 -34.08 -13.95
CA ASN A 436 -5.96 -34.33 -12.54
C ASN A 436 -5.00 -33.25 -11.99
N GLU A 437 -5.57 -32.12 -11.58
CA GLU A 437 -4.91 -30.95 -10.98
C GLU A 437 -4.90 -31.07 -9.46
N GLU A 438 -3.70 -30.97 -8.90
CA GLU A 438 -3.42 -31.24 -7.50
C GLU A 438 -2.39 -30.24 -6.97
N LEU A 439 -2.28 -30.13 -5.64
CA LEU A 439 -1.25 -29.33 -4.99
C LEU A 439 0.08 -30.07 -5.00
N TRP A 440 1.11 -29.44 -5.55
CA TRP A 440 2.48 -29.94 -5.57
C TRP A 440 3.41 -29.01 -4.82
N VAL A 441 4.54 -29.58 -4.38
CA VAL A 441 5.61 -28.83 -3.75
C VAL A 441 6.96 -29.29 -4.22
N HIS A 442 7.86 -28.32 -4.43
CA HIS A 442 9.28 -28.53 -4.64
C HIS A 442 10.08 -27.95 -3.47
N ASP A 443 10.94 -28.75 -2.85
CA ASP A 443 11.82 -28.32 -1.76
C ASP A 443 13.23 -28.05 -2.27
N THR A 444 13.58 -26.76 -2.31
CA THR A 444 14.86 -26.28 -2.82
C THR A 444 16.07 -26.68 -1.97
N THR A 445 15.86 -27.20 -0.75
CA THR A 445 16.99 -27.64 0.12
C THR A 445 17.54 -29.01 -0.27
N ASN A 446 16.71 -29.85 -0.87
CA ASN A 446 17.04 -31.24 -1.18
C ASN A 446 16.68 -31.64 -2.61
N ASP A 447 16.17 -30.69 -3.41
CA ASP A 447 15.82 -30.85 -4.82
C ASP A 447 14.78 -31.98 -5.05
N SER A 448 13.81 -32.08 -4.14
CA SER A 448 12.73 -33.07 -4.24
C SER A 448 11.39 -32.41 -4.53
N THR A 449 10.59 -33.10 -5.35
CA THR A 449 9.25 -32.68 -5.77
C THR A 449 8.25 -33.78 -5.46
N TRP A 450 7.12 -33.44 -4.84
CA TRP A 450 6.06 -34.38 -4.52
C TRP A 450 4.69 -33.72 -4.53
N GLN A 451 3.65 -34.52 -4.77
CA GLN A 451 2.26 -34.12 -4.56
C GLN A 451 2.00 -34.07 -3.05
N VAL A 452 1.40 -32.97 -2.57
CA VAL A 452 1.16 -32.75 -1.13
C VAL A 452 0.12 -33.75 -0.61
N VAL A 453 -1.07 -33.75 -1.21
CA VAL A 453 -2.14 -34.70 -0.92
C VAL A 453 -3.06 -34.79 -2.14
N ASP A 454 -3.63 -35.98 -2.37
CA ASP A 454 -4.73 -36.20 -3.32
C ASP A 454 -6.04 -35.90 -2.57
N ILE A 455 -6.59 -34.70 -2.76
CA ILE A 455 -7.76 -34.23 -2.01
C ILE A 455 -9.02 -34.93 -2.53
N ASN A 456 -9.14 -35.13 -3.84
CA ASN A 456 -10.28 -35.77 -4.50
C ASN A 456 -9.91 -37.17 -5.01
N SER A 457 -9.82 -38.13 -4.08
CA SER A 457 -9.40 -39.49 -4.40
C SER A 457 -10.40 -40.21 -5.32
N GLY A 458 -10.22 -40.07 -6.64
CA GLY A 458 -11.15 -40.56 -7.66
C GLY A 458 -10.75 -40.27 -9.11
N GLY A 459 -9.66 -39.55 -9.32
CA GLY A 459 -9.16 -39.16 -10.64
C GLY A 459 -9.82 -37.89 -11.22
N ASN A 460 -10.54 -37.14 -10.39
CA ASN A 460 -11.03 -35.80 -10.70
C ASN A 460 -10.12 -34.78 -10.03
N SER A 461 -10.02 -33.58 -10.61
CA SER A 461 -9.27 -32.46 -10.06
C SER A 461 -9.71 -32.15 -8.61
N GLY A 462 -8.77 -32.19 -7.67
CA GLY A 462 -8.96 -31.65 -6.32
C GLY A 462 -8.82 -30.13 -6.28
N ILE A 463 -8.16 -29.55 -7.27
CA ILE A 463 -7.92 -28.10 -7.44
C ILE A 463 -8.30 -27.70 -8.88
N GLN A 464 -8.78 -26.48 -9.10
CA GLN A 464 -9.11 -25.97 -10.45
C GLN A 464 -8.47 -24.61 -10.78
N SER A 465 -8.23 -23.77 -9.76
CA SER A 465 -7.47 -22.52 -9.84
C SER A 465 -7.12 -22.18 -8.40
N ALA A 466 -5.85 -22.21 -8.01
CA ALA A 466 -5.48 -22.00 -6.61
C ALA A 466 -4.70 -20.72 -6.45
N GLU A 467 -5.40 -19.64 -6.14
CA GLU A 467 -4.73 -18.48 -5.56
C GLU A 467 -4.29 -18.83 -4.15
N TYR A 468 -2.98 -18.94 -3.99
CA TYR A 468 -2.37 -19.36 -2.75
C TYR A 468 -2.14 -18.17 -1.82
N ALA A 469 -2.60 -18.30 -0.58
CA ALA A 469 -2.31 -17.35 0.48
C ALA A 469 -1.40 -17.95 1.55
N VAL A 470 -0.30 -17.27 1.87
CA VAL A 470 0.66 -17.74 2.88
C VAL A 470 0.50 -16.95 4.18
N MET A 471 0.19 -17.66 5.27
CA MET A 471 0.17 -17.09 6.62
C MET A 471 1.08 -17.89 7.55
N GLY A 472 2.29 -17.37 7.78
CA GLY A 472 3.27 -18.03 8.64
C GLY A 472 3.75 -19.36 8.06
N SER A 473 3.36 -20.48 8.68
CA SER A 473 3.69 -21.84 8.21
C SER A 473 2.53 -22.54 7.47
N ARG A 474 1.43 -21.83 7.26
CA ARG A 474 0.23 -22.35 6.58
C ARG A 474 0.04 -21.76 5.20
N LEU A 475 -0.34 -22.62 4.27
CA LEU A 475 -0.82 -22.30 2.94
C LEU A 475 -2.34 -22.44 2.95
N TYR A 476 -3.06 -21.46 2.42
CA TYR A 476 -4.51 -21.49 2.21
C TYR A 476 -4.82 -21.42 0.73
N PHE A 477 -5.84 -22.15 0.29
CA PHE A 477 -6.19 -22.32 -1.12
C PHE A 477 -7.62 -22.86 -1.26
N GLU A 478 -8.19 -22.72 -2.45
CA GLU A 478 -9.43 -23.38 -2.83
C GLU A 478 -9.17 -24.86 -3.22
N ALA A 479 -9.98 -25.79 -2.71
CA ALA A 479 -9.96 -27.18 -3.17
C ALA A 479 -11.29 -27.90 -2.94
N SER A 480 -11.45 -29.06 -3.59
CA SER A 480 -12.58 -29.96 -3.40
C SER A 480 -12.15 -31.38 -3.07
N ASP A 481 -12.84 -32.00 -2.11
CA ASP A 481 -12.75 -33.44 -1.80
C ASP A 481 -13.74 -34.30 -2.61
N GLY A 482 -14.46 -33.69 -3.57
CA GLY A 482 -15.49 -34.36 -4.36
C GLY A 482 -16.81 -34.62 -3.61
N ILE A 483 -16.92 -34.22 -2.33
CA ILE A 483 -18.12 -34.37 -1.50
C ILE A 483 -18.73 -33.00 -1.15
N ASN A 484 -17.88 -32.05 -0.75
CA ASN A 484 -18.29 -30.74 -0.23
C ASN A 484 -18.09 -29.61 -1.26
N GLY A 485 -17.90 -29.94 -2.54
CA GLY A 485 -17.61 -28.93 -3.57
C GLY A 485 -16.27 -28.21 -3.31
N PHE A 486 -16.05 -27.09 -3.98
CA PHE A 486 -14.87 -26.25 -3.79
C PHE A 486 -15.06 -25.31 -2.59
N GLU A 487 -14.11 -25.35 -1.67
CA GLU A 487 -14.19 -24.70 -0.35
C GLU A 487 -12.81 -24.17 0.06
N LEU A 488 -12.72 -23.50 1.23
CA LEU A 488 -11.45 -23.04 1.76
C LEU A 488 -10.68 -24.18 2.43
N TRP A 489 -9.47 -24.46 1.94
CA TRP A 489 -8.55 -25.47 2.47
C TRP A 489 -7.28 -24.86 3.05
N ALA A 490 -6.62 -25.62 3.91
CA ALA A 490 -5.35 -25.25 4.51
C ALA A 490 -4.37 -26.43 4.52
N HIS A 491 -3.09 -26.10 4.35
CA HIS A 491 -1.97 -27.03 4.50
C HIS A 491 -0.92 -26.47 5.47
N GLU A 492 -0.54 -27.25 6.48
CA GLU A 492 0.47 -26.89 7.48
C GLU A 492 1.81 -27.55 7.15
N THR A 493 2.78 -26.71 6.80
CA THR A 493 4.08 -27.18 6.33
C THR A 493 4.97 -27.77 7.43
N THR A 494 4.69 -27.50 8.71
CA THR A 494 5.50 -28.01 9.83
C THR A 494 5.21 -29.47 10.18
N ASN A 495 4.00 -29.95 9.90
CA ASN A 495 3.57 -31.32 10.20
C ASN A 495 2.96 -32.06 9.01
N ASP A 496 2.95 -31.43 7.83
CA ASP A 496 2.46 -31.98 6.56
C ASP A 496 0.98 -32.38 6.61
N SER A 497 0.16 -31.63 7.36
CA SER A 497 -1.28 -31.88 7.47
C SER A 497 -2.07 -30.97 6.51
N THR A 498 -3.09 -31.53 5.86
CA THR A 498 -4.04 -30.82 5.01
C THR A 498 -5.46 -31.04 5.52
N TRP A 499 -6.26 -29.97 5.59
CA TRP A 499 -7.65 -30.03 6.06
C TRP A 499 -8.52 -28.94 5.42
N GLN A 500 -9.82 -29.18 5.35
CA GLN A 500 -10.81 -28.16 5.00
C GLN A 500 -10.91 -27.15 6.16
N ALA A 501 -10.55 -25.90 5.92
CA ALA A 501 -10.53 -24.85 6.92
C ALA A 501 -11.93 -24.26 7.16
N ALA A 502 -12.75 -24.18 6.13
CA ALA A 502 -14.15 -23.81 6.21
C ALA A 502 -14.97 -24.54 5.15
N ASP A 503 -16.20 -24.90 5.51
CA ASP A 503 -17.26 -25.35 4.59
C ASP A 503 -18.28 -24.21 4.53
N ILE A 504 -18.13 -23.35 3.53
CA ILE A 504 -18.90 -22.11 3.36
C ILE A 504 -20.28 -22.44 2.80
N ASN A 505 -20.35 -23.32 1.79
CA ASN A 505 -21.60 -23.81 1.25
C ASN A 505 -21.86 -25.26 1.64
N SER A 506 -22.36 -25.45 2.86
CA SER A 506 -22.63 -26.77 3.46
C SER A 506 -23.65 -27.67 2.72
N ASN A 507 -24.22 -27.23 1.60
CA ASN A 507 -25.03 -28.09 0.75
C ASN A 507 -24.13 -29.03 -0.06
N SER A 508 -24.28 -30.35 0.15
CA SER A 508 -23.44 -31.37 -0.51
C SER A 508 -23.25 -31.14 -2.01
N GLY A 509 -21.98 -31.09 -2.42
CA GLY A 509 -21.54 -30.89 -3.81
C GLY A 509 -21.74 -29.46 -4.34
N SER A 510 -22.11 -28.51 -3.50
CA SER A 510 -22.21 -27.09 -3.87
C SER A 510 -20.88 -26.42 -3.61
N ASN A 511 -20.50 -25.48 -4.46
CA ASN A 511 -19.24 -24.75 -4.28
C ASN A 511 -19.51 -23.54 -3.39
N GLY A 512 -18.78 -23.44 -2.29
CA GLY A 512 -18.59 -22.21 -1.55
C GLY A 512 -17.73 -21.22 -2.31
N ALA A 513 -16.71 -21.75 -3.00
CA ALA A 513 -15.61 -21.04 -3.60
C ALA A 513 -14.79 -20.20 -2.60
N ALA A 514 -13.50 -20.11 -2.81
CA ALA A 514 -12.60 -19.29 -2.00
C ALA A 514 -11.55 -18.66 -2.91
N ASN A 515 -11.99 -17.68 -3.69
CA ASN A 515 -11.15 -16.97 -4.67
C ASN A 515 -10.52 -15.72 -4.03
N ASP A 516 -9.45 -15.21 -4.61
CA ASP A 516 -8.76 -13.97 -4.21
C ASP A 516 -8.33 -13.94 -2.74
N ILE A 517 -7.83 -15.09 -2.24
CA ILE A 517 -7.49 -15.23 -0.83
C ILE A 517 -6.31 -14.34 -0.45
N THR A 518 -6.57 -13.42 0.47
CA THR A 518 -5.62 -12.43 0.95
C THR A 518 -5.48 -12.45 2.46
N VAL A 519 -4.24 -12.34 2.94
CA VAL A 519 -3.90 -12.39 4.37
C VAL A 519 -3.80 -10.99 4.95
N MET A 520 -4.53 -10.72 6.03
CA MET A 520 -4.40 -9.50 6.81
C MET A 520 -4.38 -9.81 8.32
N GLY A 521 -3.20 -9.72 8.92
CA GLY A 521 -3.01 -10.07 10.34
C GLY A 521 -3.27 -11.56 10.59
N THR A 522 -4.30 -11.88 11.38
CA THR A 522 -4.72 -13.26 11.66
C THR A 522 -5.90 -13.72 10.79
N ARG A 523 -6.38 -12.86 9.90
CA ARG A 523 -7.56 -13.10 9.08
C ARG A 523 -7.18 -13.35 7.64
N LEU A 524 -8.01 -14.15 6.99
CA LEU A 524 -8.09 -14.26 5.55
C LEU A 524 -9.31 -13.47 5.09
N TYR A 525 -9.19 -12.82 3.94
CA TYR A 525 -10.28 -12.20 3.20
C TYR A 525 -10.29 -12.77 1.79
N PHE A 526 -11.47 -13.10 1.26
CA PHE A 526 -11.62 -13.81 -0.01
C PHE A 526 -13.04 -13.62 -0.55
N GLU A 527 -13.23 -13.86 -1.83
CA GLU A 527 -14.56 -14.01 -2.42
C GLU A 527 -15.11 -15.40 -2.12
N ALA A 528 -16.35 -15.48 -1.64
CA ALA A 528 -17.07 -16.73 -1.49
C ALA A 528 -18.59 -16.57 -1.56
N SER A 529 -19.30 -17.70 -1.60
CA SER A 529 -20.76 -17.80 -1.68
C SER A 529 -21.29 -18.88 -0.75
N ASP A 530 -22.29 -18.56 0.06
CA ASP A 530 -23.03 -19.56 0.87
C ASP A 530 -24.16 -20.25 0.08
N GLY A 531 -24.28 -19.94 -1.22
CA GLY A 531 -25.37 -20.41 -2.09
C GLY A 531 -26.71 -19.69 -1.88
N ILE A 532 -26.78 -18.68 -1.00
CA ILE A 532 -27.97 -17.88 -0.71
C ILE A 532 -27.76 -16.43 -1.16
N ASN A 533 -26.67 -15.80 -0.72
CA ASN A 533 -26.36 -14.39 -0.95
C ASN A 533 -25.42 -14.17 -2.14
N GLY A 534 -25.09 -15.24 -2.87
CA GLY A 534 -24.16 -15.14 -4.00
C GLY A 534 -22.71 -14.91 -3.59
N PHE A 535 -21.86 -14.58 -4.56
CA PHE A 535 -20.45 -14.28 -4.34
C PHE A 535 -20.30 -12.87 -3.76
N GLU A 536 -19.66 -12.79 -2.60
CA GLU A 536 -19.50 -11.57 -1.80
C GLU A 536 -18.13 -11.58 -1.10
N LEU A 537 -17.81 -10.51 -0.35
CA LEU A 537 -16.60 -10.48 0.47
C LEU A 537 -16.80 -11.31 1.76
N TRP A 538 -15.92 -12.27 1.98
CA TRP A 538 -15.89 -13.12 3.17
C TRP A 538 -14.59 -13.00 3.95
N ALA A 539 -14.64 -13.39 5.23
CA ALA A 539 -13.48 -13.47 6.09
C ALA A 539 -13.43 -14.78 6.89
N HIS A 540 -12.21 -15.22 7.17
CA HIS A 540 -11.92 -16.35 8.06
C HIS A 540 -10.88 -15.97 9.12
N GLU A 541 -11.23 -16.12 10.40
CA GLU A 541 -10.33 -15.89 11.53
C GLU A 541 -9.60 -17.18 11.90
N THR A 542 -8.30 -17.21 11.63
CA THR A 542 -7.50 -18.42 11.79
C THR A 542 -7.24 -18.82 13.25
N THR A 543 -7.45 -17.90 14.20
CA THR A 543 -7.21 -18.15 15.63
C THR A 543 -8.35 -18.93 16.31
N ASN A 544 -9.58 -18.81 15.81
CA ASN A 544 -10.77 -19.47 16.36
C ASN A 544 -11.55 -20.27 15.30
N ALA A 545 -11.10 -20.27 14.04
CA ALA A 545 -11.71 -20.93 12.89
C ALA A 545 -13.15 -20.47 12.58
N SER A 546 -13.50 -19.21 12.87
CA SER A 546 -14.78 -18.64 12.46
C SER A 546 -14.70 -18.10 11.03
N THR A 547 -15.75 -18.36 10.23
CA THR A 547 -15.93 -17.81 8.88
C THR A 547 -17.23 -17.01 8.84
N TRP A 548 -17.21 -15.83 8.23
CA TRP A 548 -18.40 -14.97 8.10
C TRP A 548 -18.34 -14.12 6.83
N GLN A 549 -19.51 -13.78 6.30
CA GLN A 549 -19.65 -12.78 5.25
C GLN A 549 -19.35 -11.40 5.86
N VAL A 550 -18.44 -10.65 5.25
CA VAL A 550 -18.02 -9.32 5.71
C VAL A 550 -19.04 -8.26 5.29
N ALA A 551 -19.47 -8.32 4.04
CA ALA A 551 -20.46 -7.43 3.49
C ALA A 551 -21.32 -8.18 2.45
N ASP A 552 -22.62 -7.90 2.46
CA ASP A 552 -23.54 -8.25 1.39
C ASP A 552 -23.67 -7.02 0.49
N ILE A 553 -22.76 -6.90 -0.48
CA ILE A 553 -22.65 -5.71 -1.36
C ILE A 553 -23.82 -5.70 -2.33
N TYR A 554 -24.23 -6.87 -2.86
CA TYR A 554 -25.38 -6.98 -3.74
C TYR A 554 -26.36 -8.10 -3.35
N SER A 555 -27.23 -7.76 -2.38
CA SER A 555 -28.26 -8.61 -1.77
C SER A 555 -29.21 -9.44 -2.65
N VAL A 556 -29.28 -9.20 -3.96
CA VAL A 556 -30.14 -9.96 -4.89
C VAL A 556 -29.35 -10.63 -6.02
N GLY A 557 -28.02 -10.65 -5.94
CA GLY A 557 -27.15 -11.18 -6.97
C GLY A 557 -25.77 -11.59 -6.46
N HIS A 558 -24.73 -11.13 -7.15
CA HIS A 558 -23.33 -11.36 -6.81
C HIS A 558 -22.66 -10.00 -6.74
N GLY A 559 -22.20 -9.61 -5.56
CA GLY A 559 -21.43 -8.39 -5.35
C GLY A 559 -19.99 -8.53 -5.84
N TYR A 560 -19.47 -9.76 -5.83
CA TYR A 560 -18.06 -10.12 -6.10
C TYR A 560 -17.07 -9.42 -5.15
N ALA A 561 -15.86 -9.94 -5.08
CA ALA A 561 -14.74 -9.30 -4.39
C ALA A 561 -13.42 -9.73 -5.02
N ASN A 562 -13.14 -9.23 -6.22
CA ASN A 562 -11.96 -9.63 -6.99
C ASN A 562 -10.73 -8.77 -6.66
N ASP A 563 -9.52 -9.30 -6.87
CA ASP A 563 -8.24 -8.59 -6.70
C ASP A 563 -8.05 -7.94 -5.31
N ILE A 564 -8.44 -8.66 -4.25
CA ILE A 564 -8.43 -8.13 -2.89
C ILE A 564 -7.00 -7.76 -2.48
N THR A 565 -6.78 -6.47 -2.21
CA THR A 565 -5.47 -5.91 -1.88
C THR A 565 -5.49 -5.22 -0.53
N VAL A 566 -4.55 -5.57 0.36
CA VAL A 566 -4.41 -4.95 1.68
C VAL A 566 -3.57 -3.68 1.60
N MET A 567 -4.06 -2.61 2.19
CA MET A 567 -3.28 -1.39 2.41
C MET A 567 -3.59 -0.78 3.78
N GLY A 568 -2.63 -0.88 4.71
CA GLY A 568 -2.81 -0.40 6.08
C GLY A 568 -3.88 -1.20 6.81
N THR A 569 -4.99 -0.55 7.19
CA THR A 569 -6.15 -1.18 7.84
C THR A 569 -7.30 -1.50 6.88
N ARG A 570 -7.10 -1.24 5.58
CA ARG A 570 -8.14 -1.36 4.56
C ARG A 570 -7.85 -2.47 3.57
N LEU A 571 -8.93 -3.00 3.04
CA LEU A 571 -8.95 -3.81 1.83
C LEU A 571 -9.43 -2.92 0.69
N TYR A 572 -8.89 -3.13 -0.50
CA TYR A 572 -9.35 -2.54 -1.75
C TYR A 572 -9.56 -3.66 -2.76
N PHE A 573 -10.65 -3.63 -3.51
CA PHE A 573 -11.07 -4.73 -4.39
C PHE A 573 -12.06 -4.24 -5.45
N GLU A 574 -12.24 -5.02 -6.51
CA GLU A 574 -13.30 -4.83 -7.49
C GLU A 574 -14.61 -5.43 -6.96
N ALA A 575 -15.71 -4.67 -6.97
CA ALA A 575 -17.03 -5.18 -6.63
C ALA A 575 -18.17 -4.38 -7.30
N THR A 576 -19.40 -4.88 -7.22
CA THR A 576 -20.61 -4.25 -7.77
C THR A 576 -21.76 -4.28 -6.77
N ASP A 577 -22.54 -3.21 -6.70
CA ASP A 577 -23.80 -3.16 -5.94
C ASP A 577 -25.03 -3.50 -6.82
N GLY A 578 -24.79 -3.94 -8.06
CA GLY A 578 -25.82 -4.18 -9.08
C GLY A 578 -26.34 -2.93 -9.80
N ASN A 579 -25.94 -1.73 -9.38
CA ASN A 579 -26.39 -0.45 -9.93
C ASN A 579 -25.25 0.32 -10.61
N SER A 580 -24.09 0.41 -9.96
CA SER A 580 -22.93 1.14 -10.48
C SER A 580 -22.13 0.33 -11.48
N GLY A 581 -22.29 -0.99 -11.53
CA GLY A 581 -21.36 -1.88 -12.24
C GLY A 581 -20.13 -2.20 -11.37
N ASN A 582 -19.17 -2.92 -11.94
CA ASN A 582 -17.93 -3.27 -11.26
C ASN A 582 -17.03 -2.04 -11.11
N GLU A 583 -16.73 -1.66 -9.88
CA GLU A 583 -16.02 -0.43 -9.53
C GLU A 583 -14.98 -0.68 -8.44
N LEU A 584 -14.20 0.35 -8.06
CA LEU A 584 -13.26 0.23 -6.94
C LEU A 584 -14.00 0.35 -5.61
N TRP A 585 -13.89 -0.66 -4.77
CA TRP A 585 -14.46 -0.72 -3.43
C TRP A 585 -13.39 -0.81 -2.35
N ALA A 586 -13.76 -0.42 -1.14
CA ALA A 586 -12.93 -0.56 0.03
C ALA A 586 -13.72 -1.10 1.23
N HIS A 587 -12.98 -1.78 2.11
CA HIS A 587 -13.47 -2.20 3.42
C HIS A 587 -12.48 -1.81 4.52
N GLU A 588 -12.95 -1.09 5.53
CA GLU A 588 -12.17 -0.67 6.70
C GLU A 588 -12.38 -1.67 7.84
N THR A 589 -11.34 -2.43 8.13
CA THR A 589 -11.40 -3.52 9.11
C THR A 589 -11.53 -3.04 10.55
N THR A 590 -11.23 -1.77 10.84
CA THR A 590 -11.30 -1.21 12.20
C THR A 590 -12.72 -0.83 12.63
N ASN A 591 -13.58 -0.46 11.69
CA ASN A 591 -14.95 -0.05 11.96
C ASN A 591 -16.00 -0.84 11.17
N ASP A 592 -15.56 -1.86 10.42
CA ASP A 592 -16.41 -2.79 9.65
C ASP A 592 -17.28 -2.09 8.59
N SER A 593 -16.74 -1.02 7.99
CA SER A 593 -17.43 -0.28 6.93
C SER A 593 -16.96 -0.71 5.55
N THR A 594 -17.91 -0.88 4.63
CA THR A 594 -17.65 -1.17 3.21
C THR A 594 -18.28 -0.07 2.37
N TRP A 595 -17.53 0.48 1.42
CA TRP A 595 -18.01 1.56 0.55
C TRP A 595 -17.34 1.53 -0.83
N GLN A 596 -18.06 2.05 -1.82
CA GLN A 596 -17.49 2.33 -3.14
C GLN A 596 -16.54 3.52 -3.03
N VAL A 597 -15.28 3.33 -3.41
CA VAL A 597 -14.23 4.36 -3.37
C VAL A 597 -14.44 5.38 -4.48
N ALA A 598 -14.73 4.90 -5.69
CA ALA A 598 -15.00 5.73 -6.85
C ALA A 598 -15.97 5.02 -7.79
N ASP A 599 -16.95 5.77 -8.31
CA ASP A 599 -17.79 5.38 -9.44
C ASP A 599 -17.10 5.89 -10.72
N ILE A 600 -16.17 5.09 -11.27
CA ILE A 600 -15.29 5.49 -12.38
C ILE A 600 -16.10 5.55 -13.68
N ASN A 601 -17.04 4.61 -13.90
CA ASN A 601 -17.90 4.57 -15.07
C ASN A 601 -19.38 4.53 -14.69
N SER A 602 -19.92 5.69 -14.32
CA SER A 602 -21.29 5.77 -13.79
C SER A 602 -22.36 5.08 -14.64
N GLY A 603 -22.92 4.00 -14.07
CA GLY A 603 -23.98 3.19 -14.66
C GLY A 603 -23.50 2.09 -15.62
N SER A 604 -22.20 1.79 -15.65
CA SER A 604 -21.58 0.70 -16.40
C SER A 604 -20.35 0.17 -15.66
N ASN A 605 -19.62 -0.79 -16.22
CA ASN A 605 -18.46 -1.34 -15.51
C ASN A 605 -17.26 -0.41 -15.62
N GLY A 606 -16.69 -0.04 -14.48
CA GLY A 606 -15.39 0.58 -14.33
C GLY A 606 -14.22 -0.38 -14.46
N ASN A 607 -14.41 -1.69 -14.23
CA ASN A 607 -13.38 -2.74 -14.30
C ASN A 607 -12.12 -2.38 -13.48
N ALA A 608 -12.30 -2.09 -12.18
CA ALA A 608 -11.22 -1.64 -11.29
C ALA A 608 -10.40 -2.82 -10.73
N ASP A 609 -9.56 -3.42 -11.57
CA ASP A 609 -8.86 -4.68 -11.33
C ASP A 609 -7.32 -4.55 -11.48
N ASP A 610 -6.56 -5.63 -11.30
CA ASP A 610 -5.08 -5.66 -11.33
C ASP A 610 -4.46 -4.66 -10.31
N ILE A 611 -4.97 -4.63 -9.08
CA ILE A 611 -4.62 -3.62 -8.06
C ILE A 611 -3.22 -3.87 -7.46
N THR A 612 -2.39 -2.83 -7.37
CA THR A 612 -1.10 -2.87 -6.65
C THR A 612 -0.91 -1.66 -5.74
N VAL A 613 -0.19 -1.84 -4.63
CA VAL A 613 0.09 -0.79 -3.65
C VAL A 613 1.53 -0.30 -3.81
N MET A 614 1.73 1.02 -3.87
CA MET A 614 3.04 1.65 -3.70
C MET A 614 2.93 2.90 -2.83
N GLY A 615 3.48 2.81 -1.61
CA GLY A 615 3.44 3.91 -0.64
C GLY A 615 2.01 4.17 -0.17
N THR A 616 1.50 5.39 -0.42
CA THR A 616 0.13 5.80 -0.04
C THR A 616 -0.88 5.68 -1.18
N ARG A 617 -0.52 4.96 -2.25
CA ARG A 617 -1.31 4.90 -3.48
C ARG A 617 -1.56 3.49 -3.95
N LEU A 618 -2.73 3.32 -4.56
CA LEU A 618 -3.11 2.16 -5.34
C LEU A 618 -2.95 2.50 -6.81
N TYR A 619 -2.42 1.57 -7.59
CA TYR A 619 -2.37 1.64 -9.04
C TYR A 619 -3.11 0.42 -9.59
N PHE A 620 -3.96 0.63 -10.57
CA PHE A 620 -4.88 -0.40 -11.03
C PHE A 620 -5.32 -0.11 -12.47
N ARG A 621 -5.92 -1.09 -13.13
CA ARG A 621 -6.60 -0.89 -14.41
C ARG A 621 -8.03 -0.42 -14.15
N ALA A 622 -8.52 0.54 -14.93
CA ALA A 622 -9.95 0.90 -14.92
C ALA A 622 -10.37 1.61 -16.23
N ASN A 623 -11.68 1.71 -16.41
CA ASN A 623 -12.37 2.22 -17.58
C ASN A 623 -13.38 3.28 -17.17
N ASP A 624 -13.31 4.47 -17.73
CA ASP A 624 -14.28 5.55 -17.48
C ASP A 624 -15.39 5.64 -18.54
N GLY A 625 -15.45 4.67 -19.45
CA GLY A 625 -16.35 4.66 -20.61
C GLY A 625 -15.95 5.63 -21.73
N ILE A 626 -14.85 6.36 -21.59
CA ILE A 626 -14.36 7.37 -22.55
C ILE A 626 -13.02 6.94 -23.14
N SER A 627 -12.05 6.64 -22.27
CA SER A 627 -10.67 6.29 -22.60
C SER A 627 -10.40 4.78 -22.62
N GLY A 628 -11.42 3.94 -22.43
CA GLY A 628 -11.23 2.49 -22.35
C GLY A 628 -10.48 2.05 -21.08
N ASN A 629 -10.02 0.79 -21.04
CA ASN A 629 -9.28 0.24 -19.91
C ASN A 629 -7.83 0.77 -19.90
N GLU A 630 -7.51 1.63 -18.94
CA GLU A 630 -6.23 2.35 -18.82
C GLU A 630 -5.65 2.27 -17.40
N VAL A 631 -4.51 2.92 -17.16
CA VAL A 631 -3.87 2.94 -15.83
C VAL A 631 -4.46 4.06 -14.97
N TRP A 632 -4.95 3.69 -13.80
CA TRP A 632 -5.53 4.58 -12.80
C TRP A 632 -4.76 4.54 -11.49
N VAL A 633 -4.93 5.59 -10.70
CA VAL A 633 -4.38 5.71 -9.36
C VAL A 633 -5.42 6.21 -8.39
N HIS A 634 -5.36 5.70 -7.16
CA HIS A 634 -6.11 6.22 -6.02
C HIS A 634 -5.12 6.59 -4.90
N ASP A 635 -5.18 7.83 -4.40
CA ASP A 635 -4.36 8.31 -3.30
C ASP A 635 -5.16 8.36 -2.00
N THR A 636 -4.82 7.46 -1.09
CA THR A 636 -5.52 7.27 0.17
C THR A 636 -5.35 8.44 1.14
N THR A 637 -4.40 9.36 0.90
CA THR A 637 -4.18 10.52 1.79
C THR A 637 -5.20 11.62 1.61
N ASN A 638 -5.80 11.72 0.42
CA ASN A 638 -6.76 12.76 0.06
C ASN A 638 -8.03 12.19 -0.60
N ASP A 639 -8.13 10.86 -0.68
CA ASP A 639 -9.28 10.12 -1.20
C ASP A 639 -9.63 10.49 -2.65
N SER A 640 -8.60 10.69 -3.48
CA SER A 640 -8.79 11.06 -4.89
C SER A 640 -8.40 9.93 -5.83
N THR A 641 -9.17 9.79 -6.91
CA THR A 641 -8.99 8.77 -7.96
C THR A 641 -8.89 9.46 -9.33
N TRP A 642 -7.89 9.11 -10.12
CA TRP A 642 -7.69 9.69 -11.45
C TRP A 642 -6.89 8.77 -12.39
N GLN A 643 -7.07 8.96 -13.69
CA GLN A 643 -6.27 8.28 -14.72
C GLN A 643 -4.84 8.84 -14.73
N VAL A 644 -3.83 7.96 -14.69
CA VAL A 644 -2.41 8.34 -14.73
C VAL A 644 -1.96 8.62 -16.15
N ALA A 645 -2.34 7.73 -17.07
CA ALA A 645 -2.01 7.84 -18.49
C ALA A 645 -3.10 7.16 -19.34
N ASP A 646 -3.46 7.82 -20.43
CA ASP A 646 -4.19 7.25 -21.56
C ASP A 646 -3.13 6.67 -22.51
N ILE A 647 -2.74 5.40 -22.28
CA ILE A 647 -1.69 4.72 -23.05
C ILE A 647 -2.23 4.38 -24.43
N CYS A 648 -3.45 3.84 -24.50
CA CYS A 648 -4.16 3.58 -25.75
C CYS A 648 -5.16 4.70 -26.04
N ALA A 649 -4.72 5.69 -26.82
CA ALA A 649 -5.47 6.92 -27.04
C ALA A 649 -6.93 6.72 -27.50
N GLY A 650 -7.86 7.38 -26.81
CA GLY A 650 -9.28 7.36 -27.12
C GLY A 650 -9.97 6.13 -26.52
N SER A 651 -11.00 5.58 -27.17
CA SER A 651 -11.77 4.48 -26.58
C SER A 651 -11.12 3.10 -26.75
N CYS A 652 -9.82 3.02 -27.02
CA CYS A 652 -9.14 1.73 -27.09
C CYS A 652 -8.68 1.32 -25.70
N ASN A 653 -8.31 0.05 -25.53
CA ASN A 653 -8.00 -0.49 -24.21
C ASN A 653 -6.51 -0.84 -24.20
N SER A 654 -5.72 -0.16 -23.36
CA SER A 654 -4.35 -0.60 -23.13
C SER A 654 -4.26 -1.90 -22.33
N ASN A 655 -5.33 -2.24 -21.58
CA ASN A 655 -5.44 -3.45 -20.75
C ASN A 655 -4.21 -3.66 -19.87
N ALA A 656 -3.77 -2.59 -19.21
CA ALA A 656 -2.66 -2.65 -18.28
C ALA A 656 -2.84 -3.77 -17.24
N ASN A 657 -1.80 -4.58 -17.02
CA ASN A 657 -1.84 -5.72 -16.09
C ASN A 657 -0.46 -6.05 -15.53
N ASN A 658 -0.43 -6.97 -14.56
CA ASN A 658 0.80 -7.50 -13.96
C ASN A 658 1.72 -6.41 -13.39
N PHE A 659 1.13 -5.49 -12.61
CA PHE A 659 1.90 -4.43 -11.98
C PHE A 659 2.86 -4.98 -10.93
N VAL A 660 4.14 -4.64 -11.05
CA VAL A 660 5.16 -4.92 -10.03
C VAL A 660 5.91 -3.65 -9.64
N THR A 661 6.38 -3.61 -8.40
CA THR A 661 7.12 -2.48 -7.85
C THR A 661 8.60 -2.81 -7.68
N ILE A 662 9.48 -1.91 -8.11
CA ILE A 662 10.92 -1.94 -7.77
C ILE A 662 11.32 -0.54 -7.32
N GLY A 663 11.68 -0.40 -6.03
CA GLY A 663 11.99 0.89 -5.45
C GLY A 663 10.77 1.82 -5.46
N SER A 664 10.88 2.97 -6.15
CA SER A 664 9.82 3.98 -6.28
C SER A 664 9.18 4.00 -7.68
N GLN A 665 9.27 2.89 -8.41
CA GLN A 665 8.79 2.76 -9.78
C GLN A 665 7.87 1.54 -9.91
N ILE A 666 6.91 1.67 -10.81
CA ILE A 666 5.97 0.60 -11.16
C ILE A 666 6.28 0.16 -12.59
N TYR A 667 6.29 -1.15 -12.79
CA TYR A 667 6.47 -1.80 -14.08
C TYR A 667 5.24 -2.65 -14.37
N PHE A 668 4.79 -2.65 -15.61
CA PHE A 668 3.56 -3.35 -16.00
C PHE A 668 3.56 -3.59 -17.52
N ILE A 669 2.64 -4.43 -17.97
CA ILE A 669 2.42 -4.69 -19.38
C ILE A 669 1.17 -3.96 -19.85
N ALA A 670 1.22 -3.33 -21.02
CA ALA A 670 0.07 -2.67 -21.64
C ALA A 670 0.26 -2.56 -23.17
N ASP A 671 -0.83 -2.38 -23.92
CA ASP A 671 -0.89 -2.17 -25.37
C ASP A 671 -1.08 -0.66 -25.68
N ASP A 672 -0.22 -0.06 -26.51
CA ASP A 672 -0.38 1.34 -26.95
C ASP A 672 -1.39 1.57 -28.08
N GLY A 673 -2.07 0.52 -28.52
CA GLY A 673 -3.05 0.51 -29.60
C GLY A 673 -2.44 0.48 -31.00
N TYR A 674 -1.11 0.49 -31.12
CA TYR A 674 -0.44 0.30 -32.39
C TYR A 674 -0.08 -1.17 -32.57
N PHE A 675 -0.63 -1.81 -33.60
CA PHE A 675 -0.36 -3.22 -33.97
C PHE A 675 -0.98 -4.30 -33.06
N PHE A 676 -1.69 -3.93 -32.00
CA PHE A 676 -2.43 -4.82 -31.09
C PHE A 676 -1.53 -5.85 -30.41
N ASP A 677 -0.45 -5.35 -29.83
CA ASP A 677 0.55 -6.10 -29.10
C ASP A 677 0.91 -5.40 -27.78
N ASN A 678 1.52 -6.17 -26.89
CA ASN A 678 1.86 -5.71 -25.55
C ASN A 678 3.29 -5.14 -25.52
N GLU A 679 3.51 -4.18 -24.64
CA GLU A 679 4.83 -3.66 -24.30
C GLU A 679 5.07 -3.60 -22.79
N LEU A 680 6.35 -3.57 -22.41
CA LEU A 680 6.75 -3.28 -21.05
C LEU A 680 6.77 -1.77 -20.84
N TRP A 681 6.02 -1.32 -19.84
CA TRP A 681 5.91 0.08 -19.43
C TRP A 681 6.45 0.29 -18.02
N MET A 682 6.75 1.55 -17.73
CA MET A 682 7.12 2.01 -16.39
C MET A 682 6.45 3.33 -16.07
N ILE A 683 6.00 3.47 -14.82
CA ILE A 683 5.61 4.75 -14.21
C ILE A 683 6.68 5.17 -13.21
N GLY A 684 7.27 6.34 -13.47
CA GLY A 684 8.16 7.06 -12.56
C GLY A 684 7.55 8.38 -12.09
N ILE A 685 8.28 9.10 -11.23
CA ILE A 685 7.92 10.43 -10.77
C ILE A 685 9.06 11.39 -11.12
N GLU A 686 8.73 12.51 -11.77
CA GLU A 686 9.64 13.63 -11.97
C GLU A 686 9.24 14.81 -11.09
N HIS A 687 10.25 15.54 -10.58
CA HIS A 687 10.03 16.70 -9.74
C HIS A 687 10.40 17.99 -10.49
N THR A 688 9.53 18.99 -10.40
CA THR A 688 9.76 20.32 -10.95
C THR A 688 9.50 21.39 -9.89
N ILE A 689 10.21 22.51 -9.99
CA ILE A 689 10.01 23.68 -9.12
C ILE A 689 9.71 24.87 -10.02
N THR A 690 8.58 25.54 -9.80
CA THR A 690 8.24 26.80 -10.46
C THR A 690 8.14 27.93 -9.46
N TYR A 691 8.56 29.12 -9.88
CA TYR A 691 8.55 30.35 -9.09
C TYR A 691 7.71 31.37 -9.87
N ASP A 692 6.64 31.87 -9.26
CA ASP A 692 5.78 32.92 -9.80
C ASP A 692 5.75 34.16 -8.90
#